data_AF-A0A3M6TZ84-F1
#
_entry.id   AF-A0A3M6TZ84-F1
#
_cell.length_a   1.000
_cell.length_b   1.000
_cell.length_c   1.000
_cell.angle_alpha   90.00
_cell.angle_beta   90.00
_cell.angle_gamma   90.00
#
_symmetry.space_group_name_H-M   'P 1'
#
loop_
_entity.id
_entity.type
_entity.pdbx_description
1 polymer ?
#
loop_
_entity_poly.entity_id
_entity_poly.type
_entity_poly.pdbx_seq_one_letter_code
_entity_poly.pdbx_strand_id
1 'polypeptide(L)'
;MEYTVEQLNFFRICYIVFDLIPKSLRSVFKSEWDIRYKGSFGEWKDTTQNGSDFFNSESKKSRSKNARLLTTIKNGNTAEWDCSCFFFAILFSDSIGTTLSRLVRTNVNDLREFRNYIAHITEAKFTDAEFHNSIGRVLVDFSSMGLPISDIEEVKNQTSFPTSEVNRLMALLNNLQEELKRAKSNFHASEEQVRKLTFDLQQAEDTILREQEQIQCLSDEINSRAVSFCHLPFKPSHQIVKRTNDVSRILTQMQKLEDGCKGVVSTVYLSGSPGCGKSQIARQIGQEFFRTSSDESDGLTFVATVNAETLETLVDSYITLAKQLGVTEYTLTQLATSKDSSPKETIHHLKSLIFPKMRQFFKWLIIADNVEDLSMVLGYLPQTASEECGHGQILITTQDTSAIPTSAPQTYHESLSVGMQSEDALELLKQVSQISNHKRAEEVVEVLEFQPLALAAAAFYVCVVVRHGSPNYTWHDYLETFSRGEREGTEEPLAKENGAYSKTMTTAVKMALNNASKNDEILRQTFYLLSLCASESLPIEAAVSFVKARTATSTKETHERPTKELIKAKILKSSLITCLRGDDKVPEYFKMHQIVHEVLKATRITHPETRKALPDAIRSLHQVLLSEYDQLFTNGHACVKLRRVTSHCKALHDVLSTMLANRGDLVKTLASSNTSASIAAWLSITATVCCDLSNPSDAILFSTSACAFIEYMSNTKETEKLKADILAVHGRVLTLQCQYELSLLFLEESTNISIAVYGKEHATVAGCYNNLGNVSRKLGDYSEAKVYYKKALNITKKIYGEEHPNLATSYNNMGVVYSDLRRHHEAKEYYEKAVIIAQKIYGEEHADTARTYNNLGNVHNDLQQYDRAMAYHKEALKIRKKIYGEEHADVAGSYNNLGNVYRNLGEYVQAKQCHVMALKIRQKVYGEGHMKVATSYHNLNIIYRDSSLQSKVKSNICSLL
;
A
#
# COMPACT_ATOMS: atom_id res chain seq x y z
N MET A 1 3.95 11.63 -16.22
CA MET A 1 3.37 12.62 -17.16
C MET A 1 3.88 12.27 -18.54
N GLU A 2 3.03 11.81 -19.45
CA GLU A 2 3.44 11.78 -20.85
C GLU A 2 3.26 13.17 -21.43
N TYR A 3 4.38 13.80 -21.68
CA TYR A 3 4.45 14.95 -22.54
C TYR A 3 3.90 14.54 -23.92
N THR A 4 3.08 15.40 -24.53
CA THR A 4 2.84 15.29 -25.99
C THR A 4 4.19 15.23 -26.70
N VAL A 5 4.27 14.62 -27.89
CA VAL A 5 5.52 14.57 -28.66
C VAL A 5 6.15 15.96 -28.77
N GLU A 6 5.32 16.98 -28.94
CA GLU A 6 5.74 18.38 -28.97
C GLU A 6 6.29 18.90 -27.63
N GLN A 7 5.64 18.58 -26.51
CA GLN A 7 6.15 18.92 -25.17
C GLN A 7 7.46 18.17 -24.86
N LEU A 8 7.55 16.88 -25.24
CA LEU A 8 8.74 16.07 -24.99
C LEU A 8 9.93 16.62 -25.77
N ASN A 9 9.72 16.97 -27.04
CA ASN A 9 10.70 17.66 -27.86
C ASN A 9 11.09 19.02 -27.27
N PHE A 10 10.13 19.76 -26.70
CA PHE A 10 10.41 21.01 -25.99
C PHE A 10 11.31 20.79 -24.75
N PHE A 11 11.05 19.76 -23.95
CA PHE A 11 11.91 19.43 -22.80
C PHE A 11 13.30 18.94 -23.21
N ARG A 12 13.38 18.07 -24.23
CA ARG A 12 14.65 17.61 -24.82
C ARG A 12 15.48 18.78 -25.34
N ILE A 13 14.87 19.71 -26.07
CA ILE A 13 15.59 20.86 -26.61
C ILE A 13 15.99 21.85 -25.50
N CYS A 14 15.17 22.03 -24.47
CA CYS A 14 15.53 22.84 -23.31
C CYS A 14 16.70 22.24 -22.53
N TYR A 15 16.69 20.93 -22.27
CA TYR A 15 17.80 20.25 -21.58
C TYR A 15 19.11 20.38 -22.36
N ILE A 16 19.06 20.21 -23.70
CA ILE A 16 20.24 20.41 -24.54
C ILE A 16 20.74 21.86 -24.43
N VAL A 17 19.84 22.85 -24.50
CA VAL A 17 20.21 24.27 -24.52
C VAL A 17 20.69 24.80 -23.17
N PHE A 18 20.09 24.36 -22.07
CA PHE A 18 20.34 24.92 -20.74
C PHE A 18 21.25 24.06 -19.88
N ASP A 19 21.46 22.78 -20.19
CA ASP A 19 22.33 21.88 -19.43
C ASP A 19 23.56 21.41 -20.23
N LEU A 20 23.38 20.97 -21.48
CA LEU A 20 24.49 20.41 -22.27
C LEU A 20 25.34 21.47 -22.96
N ILE A 21 24.73 22.45 -23.63
CA ILE A 21 25.44 23.57 -24.27
C ILE A 21 26.37 24.30 -23.29
N PRO A 22 25.96 24.72 -22.08
CA PRO A 22 26.87 25.41 -21.17
C PRO A 22 28.04 24.54 -20.70
N LYS A 23 27.85 23.22 -20.49
CA LYS A 23 28.95 22.30 -20.17
C LYS A 23 30.00 22.27 -21.28
N SER A 24 29.56 22.24 -22.54
CA SER A 24 30.45 22.24 -23.69
C SER A 24 31.06 23.61 -23.98
N LEU A 25 30.32 24.71 -23.79
CA LEU A 25 30.88 26.06 -23.89
C LEU A 25 31.95 26.31 -22.82
N ARG A 26 31.84 25.68 -21.65
CA ARG A 26 32.90 25.71 -20.64
C ARG A 26 34.18 25.05 -21.13
N SER A 27 34.11 23.93 -21.84
CA SER A 27 35.31 23.28 -22.40
C SER A 27 35.92 24.13 -23.52
N VAL A 28 35.09 24.73 -24.38
CA VAL A 28 35.54 25.68 -25.42
C VAL A 28 36.22 26.89 -24.78
N PHE A 29 35.60 27.51 -23.77
CA PHE A 29 36.17 28.66 -23.07
C PHE A 29 37.52 28.31 -22.42
N LYS A 30 37.62 27.16 -21.73
CA LYS A 30 38.89 26.70 -21.15
C LYS A 30 39.96 26.52 -22.21
N SER A 31 39.62 25.87 -23.32
CA SER A 31 40.56 25.64 -24.43
C SER A 31 41.05 26.97 -25.02
N GLU A 32 40.13 27.90 -25.31
CA GLU A 32 40.48 29.21 -25.87
C GLU A 32 41.27 30.08 -24.88
N TRP A 33 40.97 29.99 -23.58
CA TRP A 33 41.79 30.64 -22.56
C TRP A 33 43.21 30.06 -22.52
N ASP A 34 43.32 28.73 -22.44
CA ASP A 34 44.61 28.05 -22.31
C ASP A 34 45.51 28.26 -23.53
N ILE A 35 44.93 28.30 -24.74
CA ILE A 35 45.66 28.64 -25.98
C ILE A 35 46.36 30.01 -25.87
N ARG A 36 45.74 30.98 -25.19
CA ARG A 36 46.23 32.37 -25.14
C ARG A 36 47.07 32.67 -23.90
N TYR A 37 46.68 32.08 -22.77
CA TYR A 37 47.07 32.59 -21.46
C TYR A 37 47.73 31.53 -20.57
N LYS A 38 47.83 30.26 -21.01
CA LYS A 38 48.51 29.21 -20.23
C LYS A 38 49.94 29.57 -19.84
N GLY A 39 50.67 30.26 -20.72
CA GLY A 39 52.04 30.71 -20.44
C GLY A 39 52.15 31.92 -19.51
N SER A 40 51.08 32.71 -19.32
CA SER A 40 51.10 33.96 -18.56
C SER A 40 50.33 33.87 -17.23
N PHE A 41 49.18 33.20 -17.23
CA PHE A 41 48.26 33.08 -16.09
C PHE A 41 48.01 31.62 -15.66
N GLY A 42 48.64 30.64 -16.34
CA GLY A 42 48.41 29.22 -16.10
C GLY A 42 47.11 28.71 -16.74
N GLU A 43 46.86 27.41 -16.57
CA GLU A 43 45.64 26.75 -17.08
C GLU A 43 44.39 27.22 -16.35
N TRP A 44 43.26 27.25 -17.06
CA TRP A 44 41.97 27.58 -16.48
C TRP A 44 41.45 26.44 -15.60
N LYS A 45 41.52 26.63 -14.28
CA LYS A 45 41.09 25.67 -13.25
C LYS A 45 39.82 26.09 -12.52
N ASP A 46 39.08 27.05 -13.07
CA ASP A 46 37.85 27.61 -12.48
C ASP A 46 38.05 28.17 -11.06
N THR A 47 39.21 28.79 -10.81
CA THR A 47 39.50 29.40 -9.51
C THR A 47 39.13 30.89 -9.49
N THR A 48 38.93 31.45 -8.29
CA THR A 48 38.76 32.91 -8.08
C THR A 48 39.94 33.72 -8.64
N GLN A 49 41.13 33.12 -8.65
CA GLN A 49 42.32 33.70 -9.27
C GLN A 49 42.15 33.78 -10.80
N ASN A 50 41.78 32.68 -11.46
CA ASN A 50 41.49 32.69 -12.91
C ASN A 50 40.41 33.71 -13.27
N GLY A 51 39.34 33.81 -12.46
CA GLY A 51 38.29 34.81 -12.65
C GLY A 51 38.79 36.25 -12.48
N SER A 52 39.73 36.49 -11.56
CA SER A 52 40.37 37.80 -11.37
C SER A 52 41.31 38.15 -12.52
N ASP A 53 42.03 37.17 -13.07
CA ASP A 53 42.91 37.34 -14.22
C ASP A 53 42.10 37.67 -15.49
N PHE A 54 40.97 36.97 -15.70
CA PHE A 54 40.01 37.28 -16.76
C PHE A 54 39.39 38.68 -16.58
N PHE A 55 39.03 39.07 -15.36
CA PHE A 55 38.55 40.43 -15.10
C PHE A 55 39.60 41.50 -15.44
N ASN A 56 40.86 41.23 -15.14
CA ASN A 56 41.97 42.15 -15.36
C ASN A 56 42.40 42.25 -16.83
N SER A 57 42.08 41.27 -17.67
CA SER A 57 42.35 41.31 -19.12
C SER A 57 41.30 42.08 -19.92
N GLU A 58 40.13 42.40 -19.34
CA GLU A 58 39.10 43.21 -20.01
C GLU A 58 39.38 44.71 -19.98
N SER A 59 39.00 45.45 -21.03
CA SER A 59 39.15 46.91 -21.08
C SER A 59 38.23 47.63 -20.08
N LYS A 60 38.56 48.88 -19.72
CA LYS A 60 37.69 49.73 -18.87
C LYS A 60 36.26 49.84 -19.44
N LYS A 61 36.12 49.87 -20.77
CA LYS A 61 34.82 49.95 -21.46
C LYS A 61 34.03 48.64 -21.35
N SER A 62 34.67 47.49 -21.51
CA SER A 62 34.04 46.16 -21.30
C SER A 62 33.63 45.97 -19.84
N ARG A 63 34.50 46.34 -18.89
CA ARG A 63 34.20 46.28 -17.45
C ARG A 63 32.99 47.11 -17.05
N SER A 64 32.82 48.32 -17.62
CA SER A 64 31.63 49.13 -17.34
C SER A 64 30.35 48.56 -17.98
N LYS A 65 30.44 48.04 -19.20
CA LYS A 65 29.26 47.56 -19.95
C LYS A 65 28.76 46.20 -19.44
N ASN A 66 29.67 45.33 -19.02
CA ASN A 66 29.39 43.93 -18.67
C ASN A 66 29.64 43.64 -17.18
N ALA A 67 29.58 44.66 -16.32
CA ALA A 67 29.92 44.58 -14.90
C ALA A 67 29.27 43.39 -14.19
N ARG A 68 27.97 43.13 -14.46
CA ARG A 68 27.24 41.99 -13.90
C ARG A 68 27.89 40.64 -14.23
N LEU A 69 28.13 40.35 -15.50
CA LEU A 69 28.70 39.06 -15.96
C LEU A 69 30.16 38.91 -15.48
N LEU A 70 30.92 40.00 -15.49
CA LEU A 70 32.30 40.01 -15.03
C LEU A 70 32.45 39.81 -13.53
N THR A 71 31.52 40.33 -12.72
CA THR A 71 31.48 40.03 -11.28
C THR A 71 31.20 38.56 -11.02
N THR A 72 30.28 37.96 -11.78
CA THR A 72 29.96 36.52 -11.71
C THR A 72 31.13 35.63 -12.15
N ILE A 73 31.89 36.01 -13.18
CA ILE A 73 33.08 35.24 -13.58
C ILE A 73 34.20 35.41 -12.55
N LYS A 74 34.38 36.63 -12.02
CA LYS A 74 35.42 36.96 -11.03
C LYS A 74 35.24 36.23 -9.70
N ASN A 75 34.00 35.98 -9.26
CA ASN A 75 33.71 35.36 -7.97
C ASN A 75 34.09 33.86 -7.91
N GLY A 76 34.41 33.24 -9.05
CA GLY A 76 34.83 31.83 -9.14
C GLY A 76 33.75 30.81 -8.77
N ASN A 77 32.50 31.22 -8.52
CA ASN A 77 31.41 30.31 -8.24
C ASN A 77 30.83 29.77 -9.55
N THR A 78 31.32 28.62 -9.99
CA THR A 78 30.93 28.02 -11.28
C THR A 78 29.46 27.59 -11.33
N ALA A 79 28.78 27.51 -10.18
CA ALA A 79 27.34 27.24 -10.14
C ALA A 79 26.50 28.44 -10.61
N GLU A 80 27.07 29.64 -10.67
CA GLU A 80 26.40 30.87 -11.11
C GLU A 80 26.62 31.17 -12.60
N TRP A 81 27.43 30.36 -13.30
CA TRP A 81 27.79 30.62 -14.70
C TRP A 81 26.76 30.01 -15.64
N ASP A 82 25.91 30.87 -16.21
CA ASP A 82 24.93 30.50 -17.22
C ASP A 82 25.51 30.61 -18.65
N CYS A 83 24.71 30.23 -19.66
CA CYS A 83 25.11 30.38 -21.07
C CYS A 83 25.46 31.84 -21.41
N SER A 84 24.83 32.83 -20.76
CA SER A 84 25.11 34.25 -20.98
C SER A 84 26.54 34.62 -20.57
N CYS A 85 27.03 34.05 -19.47
CA CYS A 85 28.42 34.21 -19.04
C CYS A 85 29.39 33.65 -20.09
N PHE A 86 29.12 32.46 -20.63
CA PHE A 86 30.00 31.85 -21.64
C PHE A 86 29.93 32.55 -22.99
N PHE A 87 28.74 32.96 -23.47
CA PHE A 87 28.64 33.72 -24.72
C PHE A 87 29.36 35.05 -24.62
N PHE A 88 29.27 35.74 -23.48
CA PHE A 88 30.08 36.92 -23.22
C PHE A 88 31.56 36.58 -23.20
N ALA A 89 31.98 35.61 -22.39
CA ALA A 89 33.39 35.29 -22.19
C ALA A 89 34.08 34.82 -23.47
N ILE A 90 33.37 34.12 -24.35
CA ILE A 90 33.89 33.62 -25.61
C ILE A 90 33.77 34.69 -26.71
N LEU A 91 32.57 35.21 -27.00
CA LEU A 91 32.35 36.04 -28.20
C LEU A 91 32.63 37.54 -28.00
N PHE A 92 32.36 38.08 -26.81
CA PHE A 92 32.28 39.52 -26.58
C PHE A 92 33.32 40.07 -25.61
N SER A 93 34.13 39.20 -25.03
CA SER A 93 35.27 39.56 -24.21
C SER A 93 36.35 40.21 -25.07
N ASP A 94 37.02 41.21 -24.52
CA ASP A 94 38.19 41.79 -25.18
C ASP A 94 39.34 40.77 -25.20
N SER A 95 39.39 39.90 -24.18
CA SER A 95 40.46 38.94 -23.91
C SER A 95 40.45 37.68 -24.78
N ILE A 96 39.27 37.19 -25.19
CA ILE A 96 39.15 36.00 -26.05
C ILE A 96 38.48 36.37 -27.37
N GLY A 97 37.36 37.11 -27.30
CA GLY A 97 36.47 37.34 -28.43
C GLY A 97 37.14 37.95 -29.65
N THR A 98 38.12 38.85 -29.47
CA THR A 98 38.82 39.56 -30.54
C THR A 98 39.68 38.65 -31.45
N THR A 99 40.16 37.53 -30.93
CA THR A 99 41.15 36.65 -31.60
C THR A 99 40.65 35.22 -31.81
N LEU A 100 39.35 34.97 -31.65
CA LEU A 100 38.73 33.68 -31.94
C LEU A 100 38.92 33.23 -33.39
N SER A 101 39.10 31.92 -33.59
CA SER A 101 39.04 31.33 -34.93
C SER A 101 37.66 31.59 -35.56
N ARG A 102 37.63 31.74 -36.90
CA ARG A 102 36.37 31.95 -37.64
C ARG A 102 35.37 30.82 -37.37
N LEU A 103 35.87 29.58 -37.23
CA LEU A 103 35.08 28.39 -36.95
C LEU A 103 34.39 28.48 -35.57
N VAL A 104 35.17 28.66 -34.50
CA VAL A 104 34.63 28.76 -33.12
C VAL A 104 33.71 29.97 -32.98
N ARG A 105 34.06 31.11 -33.58
CA ARG A 105 33.20 32.30 -33.54
C ARG A 105 31.85 32.07 -34.21
N THR A 106 31.82 31.39 -35.37
CA THR A 106 30.57 31.12 -36.10
C THR A 106 29.71 30.16 -35.30
N ASN A 107 30.25 29.00 -34.90
CA ASN A 107 29.48 27.96 -34.21
C ASN A 107 29.00 28.42 -32.82
N VAL A 108 29.82 29.14 -32.04
CA VAL A 108 29.38 29.67 -30.74
C VAL A 108 28.33 30.78 -30.91
N ASN A 109 28.40 31.55 -32.00
CA ASN A 109 27.35 32.52 -32.33
C ASN A 109 26.04 31.84 -32.76
N ASP A 110 26.12 30.74 -33.51
CA ASP A 110 24.96 29.97 -33.95
C ASP A 110 24.26 29.33 -32.75
N LEU A 111 25.02 28.77 -31.79
CA LEU A 111 24.48 28.29 -30.50
C LEU A 111 23.86 29.41 -29.66
N ARG A 112 24.40 30.64 -29.72
CA ARG A 112 23.83 31.81 -29.04
C ARG A 112 22.49 32.22 -29.63
N GLU A 113 22.42 32.30 -30.96
CA GLU A 113 21.18 32.62 -31.66
C GLU A 113 20.13 31.53 -31.44
N PHE A 114 20.55 30.26 -31.45
CA PHE A 114 19.69 29.13 -31.15
C PHE A 114 19.16 29.15 -29.70
N ARG A 115 20.02 29.41 -28.72
CA ARG A 115 19.59 29.56 -27.32
C ARG A 115 18.59 30.70 -27.16
N ASN A 116 18.81 31.82 -27.85
CA ASN A 116 17.89 32.96 -27.80
C ASN A 116 16.54 32.62 -28.44
N TYR A 117 16.54 31.91 -29.56
CA TYR A 117 15.33 31.39 -30.18
C TYR A 117 14.51 30.53 -29.21
N ILE A 118 15.15 29.53 -28.57
CA ILE A 118 14.47 28.66 -27.59
C ILE A 118 13.96 29.44 -26.36
N ALA A 119 14.73 30.42 -25.88
CA ALA A 119 14.32 31.25 -24.73
C ALA A 119 13.10 32.14 -25.01
N HIS A 120 12.74 32.37 -26.27
CA HIS A 120 11.58 33.18 -26.68
C HIS A 120 10.33 32.34 -26.99
N ILE A 121 10.40 31.01 -26.87
CA ILE A 121 9.24 30.14 -27.05
C ILE A 121 8.35 30.24 -25.80
N THR A 122 7.13 30.77 -25.98
CA THR A 122 6.17 31.02 -24.90
C THR A 122 5.25 29.83 -24.62
N GLU A 123 5.08 28.94 -25.60
CA GLU A 123 4.28 27.72 -25.47
C GLU A 123 5.21 26.51 -25.38
N ALA A 124 5.01 25.64 -24.38
CA ALA A 124 5.86 24.45 -24.16
C ALA A 124 5.61 23.35 -25.20
N LYS A 125 5.71 23.66 -26.50
CA LYS A 125 5.49 22.78 -27.64
C LYS A 125 6.59 23.01 -28.68
N PHE A 126 7.14 21.91 -29.22
CA PHE A 126 8.19 21.92 -30.23
C PHE A 126 7.94 20.80 -31.23
N THR A 127 7.56 21.12 -32.46
CA THR A 127 7.15 20.10 -33.44
C THR A 127 8.30 19.15 -33.79
N ASP A 128 7.99 17.94 -34.30
CA ASP A 128 9.03 16.99 -34.71
C ASP A 128 9.96 17.58 -35.78
N ALA A 129 9.42 18.34 -36.73
CA ALA A 129 10.23 18.99 -37.76
C ALA A 129 11.18 20.05 -37.17
N GLU A 130 10.70 20.87 -36.23
CA GLU A 130 11.52 21.85 -35.52
C GLU A 130 12.57 21.18 -34.65
N PHE A 131 12.22 20.10 -33.95
CA PHE A 131 13.13 19.30 -33.13
C PHE A 131 14.27 18.72 -33.96
N HIS A 132 13.96 18.00 -35.03
CA HIS A 132 14.98 17.36 -35.86
C HIS A 132 15.90 18.37 -36.55
N ASN A 133 15.34 19.49 -37.05
CA ASN A 133 16.14 20.57 -37.65
C ASN A 133 17.07 21.24 -36.63
N SER A 134 16.54 21.55 -35.44
CA SER A 134 17.29 22.20 -34.37
C SER A 134 18.40 21.31 -33.83
N ILE A 135 18.11 20.03 -33.56
CA ILE A 135 19.11 19.04 -33.15
C ILE A 135 20.18 18.87 -34.23
N GLY A 136 19.77 18.83 -35.50
CA GLY A 136 20.71 18.76 -36.63
C GLY A 136 21.71 19.92 -36.63
N ARG A 137 21.25 21.15 -36.38
CA ARG A 137 22.12 22.33 -36.27
C ARG A 137 23.09 22.22 -35.09
N VAL A 138 22.59 21.88 -33.89
CA VAL A 138 23.44 21.74 -32.70
C VAL A 138 24.49 20.65 -32.88
N LEU A 139 24.14 19.51 -33.50
CA LEU A 139 25.09 18.43 -33.79
C LEU A 139 26.18 18.86 -34.78
N VAL A 140 25.85 19.66 -35.79
CA VAL A 140 26.83 20.23 -36.73
C VAL A 140 27.77 21.20 -36.01
N ASP A 141 27.24 22.09 -35.18
CA ASP A 141 28.04 23.06 -34.41
C ASP A 141 28.98 22.35 -33.42
N PHE A 142 28.52 21.30 -32.75
CA PHE A 142 29.32 20.50 -31.83
C PHE A 142 30.40 19.71 -32.56
N SER A 143 30.02 19.02 -33.64
CA SER A 143 30.94 18.19 -34.43
C SER A 143 32.06 19.02 -35.05
N SER A 144 31.72 20.21 -35.55
CA SER A 144 32.69 21.14 -36.15
C SER A 144 33.62 21.80 -35.12
N MET A 145 33.24 21.85 -33.83
CA MET A 145 34.12 22.28 -32.73
C MET A 145 34.87 21.11 -32.05
N GLY A 146 34.66 19.86 -32.48
CA GLY A 146 35.26 18.67 -31.86
C GLY A 146 34.71 18.34 -30.47
N LEU A 147 33.46 18.73 -30.19
CA LEU A 147 32.78 18.49 -28.92
C LEU A 147 32.04 17.14 -28.92
N PRO A 148 31.89 16.48 -27.76
CA PRO A 148 31.19 15.20 -27.67
C PRO A 148 29.70 15.37 -28.03
N ILE A 149 29.21 14.50 -28.92
CA ILE A 149 27.80 14.48 -29.37
C ILE A 149 26.97 13.36 -28.73
N SER A 150 27.60 12.42 -28.01
CA SER A 150 26.93 11.25 -27.40
C SER A 150 25.73 11.64 -26.53
N ASP A 151 25.91 12.66 -25.70
CA ASP A 151 24.90 13.09 -24.73
C ASP A 151 23.71 13.76 -25.44
N ILE A 152 23.96 14.39 -26.60
CA ILE A 152 22.92 15.00 -27.44
C ILE A 152 22.15 13.91 -28.19
N GLU A 153 22.84 12.88 -28.68
CA GLU A 153 22.21 11.72 -29.34
C GLU A 153 21.38 10.87 -28.36
N GLU A 154 21.80 10.76 -27.11
CA GLU A 154 21.05 10.07 -26.06
C GLU A 154 19.75 10.82 -25.73
N VAL A 155 19.83 12.15 -25.54
CA VAL A 155 18.67 13.02 -25.29
C VAL A 155 17.72 13.09 -26.50
N LYS A 156 18.23 12.89 -27.72
CA LYS A 156 17.39 12.76 -28.93
C LYS A 156 16.47 11.53 -28.86
N ASN A 157 16.91 10.44 -28.22
CA ASN A 157 16.22 9.13 -28.27
C ASN A 157 15.39 8.80 -27.00
N GLN A 158 15.70 9.37 -25.83
CA GLN A 158 14.76 10.24 -25.11
C GLN A 158 13.30 9.88 -24.76
N THR A 159 12.76 8.66 -24.62
CA THR A 159 11.27 8.49 -24.50
C THR A 159 10.63 9.02 -23.22
N SER A 160 11.40 9.26 -22.16
CA SER A 160 10.95 9.90 -20.93
C SER A 160 12.13 10.58 -20.20
N PHE A 161 11.83 11.48 -19.27
CA PHE A 161 12.82 12.07 -18.37
C PHE A 161 12.71 11.38 -16.99
N PRO A 162 13.65 10.50 -16.62
CA PRO A 162 13.64 9.88 -15.29
C PRO A 162 13.81 10.95 -14.21
N THR A 163 13.06 10.83 -13.11
CA THR A 163 13.20 11.74 -11.97
C THR A 163 14.59 11.57 -11.34
N SER A 164 15.05 12.57 -10.59
CA SER A 164 16.32 12.50 -9.85
C SER A 164 16.43 11.24 -8.99
N GLU A 165 15.29 10.75 -8.50
CA GLU A 165 15.19 9.59 -7.63
C GLU A 165 15.35 8.27 -8.38
N VAL A 166 14.73 8.12 -9.55
CA VAL A 166 14.93 6.91 -10.39
C VAL A 166 16.39 6.82 -10.82
N ASN A 167 17.01 7.94 -11.18
CA ASN A 167 18.42 7.98 -11.55
C ASN A 167 19.34 7.60 -10.37
N ARG A 168 19.00 8.05 -9.15
CA ARG A 168 19.73 7.72 -7.93
C ARG A 168 19.61 6.24 -7.57
N LEU A 169 18.41 5.69 -7.62
CA LEU A 169 18.15 4.27 -7.32
C LEU A 169 18.78 3.35 -8.36
N MET A 170 18.76 3.71 -9.65
CA MET A 170 19.50 2.98 -10.68
C MET A 170 21.01 2.99 -10.43
N ALA A 171 21.57 4.12 -9.96
CA ALA A 171 22.98 4.19 -9.59
C ALA A 171 23.31 3.31 -8.38
N LEU A 172 22.43 3.26 -7.37
CA LEU A 172 22.59 2.39 -6.20
C LEU A 172 22.53 0.90 -6.59
N LEU A 173 21.56 0.53 -7.43
CA LEU A 173 21.39 -0.84 -7.93
C LEU A 173 22.62 -1.31 -8.69
N ASN A 174 23.16 -0.47 -9.57
CA ASN A 174 24.38 -0.78 -10.31
C ASN A 174 25.58 -0.95 -9.39
N ASN A 175 25.68 -0.16 -8.32
CA ASN A 175 26.76 -0.28 -7.35
C ASN A 175 26.64 -1.57 -6.53
N LEU A 176 25.43 -1.92 -6.07
CA LEU A 176 25.16 -3.17 -5.36
C LEU A 176 25.38 -4.40 -6.26
N GLN A 177 25.04 -4.33 -7.55
CA GLN A 177 25.31 -5.40 -8.50
C GLN A 177 26.81 -5.59 -8.75
N GLU A 178 27.58 -4.51 -8.81
CA GLU A 178 29.04 -4.58 -8.91
C GLU A 178 29.68 -5.11 -7.61
N GLU A 179 29.16 -4.76 -6.44
CA GLU A 179 29.59 -5.34 -5.16
C GLU A 179 29.24 -6.83 -5.05
N LEU A 180 28.05 -7.23 -5.49
CA LEU A 180 27.63 -8.64 -5.59
C LEU A 180 28.56 -9.43 -6.51
N LYS A 181 28.94 -8.84 -7.65
CA LYS A 181 29.86 -9.43 -8.61
C LYS A 181 31.27 -9.56 -8.04
N ARG A 182 31.75 -8.56 -7.29
CA ARG A 182 33.03 -8.61 -6.55
C ARG A 182 33.02 -9.66 -5.44
N ALA A 183 31.90 -9.81 -4.73
CA ALA A 183 31.71 -10.85 -3.72
C ALA A 183 31.72 -12.25 -4.35
N LYS A 184 31.05 -12.43 -5.51
CA LYS A 184 31.05 -13.66 -6.31
C LYS A 184 32.44 -14.00 -6.88
N SER A 185 33.28 -13.01 -7.20
CA SER A 185 34.64 -13.26 -7.72
C SER A 185 35.67 -13.64 -6.64
N ASN A 186 35.44 -13.29 -5.37
CA ASN A 186 36.35 -13.59 -4.26
C ASN A 186 36.22 -15.03 -3.73
N PHE A 187 35.68 -15.95 -4.54
CA PHE A 187 35.20 -17.26 -4.12
C PHE A 187 36.31 -18.33 -4.05
N HIS A 188 37.17 -18.25 -3.03
CA HIS A 188 38.02 -19.36 -2.58
C HIS A 188 38.28 -19.26 -1.07
N ALA A 189 37.34 -19.73 -0.23
CA ALA A 189 37.54 -19.85 1.22
C ALA A 189 36.58 -20.87 1.90
N SER A 190 36.83 -21.17 3.18
CA SER A 190 36.35 -22.33 3.95
C SER A 190 34.83 -22.44 4.18
N GLU A 191 34.34 -23.63 4.57
CA GLU A 191 32.92 -23.99 4.71
C GLU A 191 32.08 -23.08 5.64
N GLU A 192 32.69 -22.51 6.69
CA GLU A 192 32.03 -21.55 7.59
C GLU A 192 31.94 -20.14 7.00
N GLN A 193 32.96 -19.74 6.24
CA GLN A 193 32.91 -18.53 5.41
C GLN A 193 31.90 -18.69 4.27
N VAL A 194 31.80 -19.88 3.66
CA VAL A 194 30.79 -20.19 2.64
C VAL A 194 29.39 -20.07 3.24
N ARG A 195 29.10 -20.60 4.43
CA ARG A 195 27.77 -20.43 5.05
C ARG A 195 27.43 -18.97 5.35
N LYS A 196 28.41 -18.19 5.84
CA LYS A 196 28.25 -16.75 6.09
C LYS A 196 28.00 -15.99 4.78
N LEU A 197 28.81 -16.23 3.75
CA LEU A 197 28.68 -15.63 2.43
C LEU A 197 27.39 -16.03 1.73
N THR A 198 26.93 -17.27 1.85
CA THR A 198 25.64 -17.72 1.28
C THR A 198 24.46 -17.03 1.97
N PHE A 199 24.53 -16.82 3.29
CA PHE A 199 23.51 -16.07 4.03
C PHE A 199 23.52 -14.58 3.69
N ASP A 200 24.71 -13.95 3.64
CA ASP A 200 24.88 -12.56 3.23
C ASP A 200 24.45 -12.35 1.76
N LEU A 201 24.71 -13.34 0.90
CA LEU A 201 24.28 -13.36 -0.50
C LEU A 201 22.76 -13.44 -0.60
N GLN A 202 22.13 -14.34 0.15
CA GLN A 202 20.67 -14.47 0.19
C GLN A 202 20.03 -13.15 0.65
N GLN A 203 20.55 -12.54 1.72
CA GLN A 203 20.02 -11.29 2.26
C GLN A 203 20.25 -10.09 1.33
N ALA A 204 21.39 -10.04 0.63
CA ALA A 204 21.67 -9.03 -0.38
C ALA A 204 20.79 -9.22 -1.62
N GLU A 205 20.59 -10.46 -2.08
CA GLU A 205 19.68 -10.80 -3.17
C GLU A 205 18.22 -10.43 -2.82
N ASP A 206 17.78 -10.70 -1.58
CA ASP A 206 16.45 -10.30 -1.10
C ASP A 206 16.30 -8.77 -0.95
N THR A 207 17.38 -8.06 -0.65
CA THR A 207 17.37 -6.59 -0.56
C THR A 207 17.37 -5.98 -1.96
N ILE A 208 18.21 -6.48 -2.87
CA ILE A 208 18.23 -6.08 -4.28
C ILE A 208 16.87 -6.36 -4.93
N LEU A 209 16.27 -7.52 -4.67
CA LEU A 209 14.96 -7.86 -5.21
C LEU A 209 13.87 -6.89 -4.72
N ARG A 210 13.85 -6.56 -3.43
CA ARG A 210 12.93 -5.56 -2.87
C ARG A 210 13.13 -4.17 -3.46
N GLU A 211 14.38 -3.73 -3.60
CA GLU A 211 14.69 -2.44 -4.22
C GLU A 211 14.37 -2.43 -5.71
N GLN A 212 14.57 -3.54 -6.43
CA GLN A 212 14.16 -3.72 -7.83
C GLN A 212 12.64 -3.69 -7.97
N GLU A 213 11.90 -4.36 -7.08
CA GLU A 213 10.44 -4.32 -7.03
C GLU A 213 9.95 -2.90 -6.72
N GLN A 214 10.63 -2.18 -5.83
CA GLN A 214 10.32 -0.79 -5.50
C GLN A 214 10.63 0.17 -6.67
N ILE A 215 11.79 0.04 -7.33
CA ILE A 215 12.14 0.79 -8.54
C ILE A 215 11.15 0.49 -9.65
N GLN A 216 10.79 -0.78 -9.85
CA GLN A 216 9.83 -1.21 -10.85
C GLN A 216 8.44 -0.64 -10.54
N CYS A 217 7.97 -0.72 -9.28
CA CYS A 217 6.70 -0.15 -8.86
C CYS A 217 6.67 1.38 -9.02
N LEU A 218 7.75 2.08 -8.63
CA LEU A 218 7.87 3.53 -8.78
C LEU A 218 8.00 3.93 -10.25
N SER A 219 8.70 3.14 -11.07
CA SER A 219 8.81 3.35 -12.52
C SER A 219 7.47 3.11 -13.21
N ASP A 220 6.78 2.05 -12.85
CA ASP A 220 5.42 1.74 -13.31
C ASP A 220 4.43 2.82 -12.85
N GLU A 221 4.60 3.41 -11.67
CA GLU A 221 3.79 4.52 -11.14
C GLU A 221 4.07 5.86 -11.85
N ILE A 222 5.34 6.16 -12.13
CA ILE A 222 5.78 7.33 -12.94
C ILE A 222 5.26 7.24 -14.38
N ASN A 223 5.26 6.02 -14.92
CA ASN A 223 4.77 5.71 -16.26
C ASN A 223 3.24 5.46 -16.28
N SER A 224 2.60 5.22 -15.14
CA SER A 224 1.15 5.06 -15.06
C SER A 224 0.49 6.42 -15.25
N ARG A 225 -0.03 6.65 -16.46
CA ARG A 225 -1.15 7.58 -16.63
C ARG A 225 -2.30 7.02 -15.77
N ALA A 226 -3.09 7.89 -15.14
CA ALA A 226 -4.37 7.45 -14.61
C ALA A 226 -5.14 6.82 -15.78
N VAL A 227 -5.44 5.53 -15.68
CA VAL A 227 -6.16 4.78 -16.72
C VAL A 227 -7.57 4.55 -16.22
N SER A 228 -8.53 4.59 -17.14
CA SER A 228 -9.88 4.14 -16.83
C SER A 228 -9.84 2.67 -16.36
N PHE A 229 -10.47 2.37 -15.22
CA PHE A 229 -10.52 1.01 -14.68
C PHE A 229 -11.91 0.65 -14.17
N CYS A 230 -12.23 -0.64 -14.21
CA CYS A 230 -13.53 -1.15 -13.79
C CYS A 230 -13.36 -2.34 -12.84
N HIS A 231 -13.64 -2.12 -11.57
CA HIS A 231 -13.64 -3.13 -10.52
C HIS A 231 -15.04 -3.30 -9.95
N LEU A 232 -15.64 -4.44 -10.30
CA LEU A 232 -17.03 -4.75 -10.02
C LEU A 232 -17.18 -5.74 -8.85
N PRO A 233 -18.37 -5.83 -8.22
CA PRO A 233 -18.66 -6.82 -7.19
C PRO A 233 -18.42 -8.27 -7.66
N PHE A 234 -18.28 -9.21 -6.73
CA PHE A 234 -17.98 -10.61 -7.04
C PHE A 234 -18.92 -11.20 -8.09
N LYS A 235 -18.34 -11.91 -9.07
CA LYS A 235 -19.11 -12.59 -10.12
C LYS A 235 -19.55 -13.96 -9.60
N PRO A 236 -20.83 -14.35 -9.69
CA PRO A 236 -21.21 -15.74 -9.51
C PRO A 236 -20.51 -16.63 -10.55
N SER A 237 -20.21 -17.87 -10.15
CA SER A 237 -19.49 -18.82 -11.02
C SER A 237 -20.34 -19.36 -12.17
N HIS A 238 -21.67 -19.27 -12.06
CA HIS A 238 -22.62 -19.66 -13.10
C HIS A 238 -22.89 -18.51 -14.08
N GLN A 239 -23.57 -18.81 -15.19
CA GLN A 239 -23.94 -17.81 -16.18
C GLN A 239 -24.93 -16.80 -15.57
N ILE A 240 -24.67 -15.51 -15.77
CA ILE A 240 -25.49 -14.42 -15.26
C ILE A 240 -26.58 -14.09 -16.27
N VAL A 241 -27.83 -14.12 -15.84
CA VAL A 241 -28.95 -13.56 -16.60
C VAL A 241 -28.93 -12.03 -16.45
N LYS A 242 -28.97 -11.32 -17.60
CA LYS A 242 -29.04 -9.86 -17.63
C LYS A 242 -30.44 -9.40 -17.25
N ARG A 243 -30.57 -8.66 -16.16
CA ARG A 243 -31.85 -8.07 -15.72
C ARG A 243 -32.04 -6.72 -16.38
N THR A 244 -32.13 -6.72 -17.71
CA THR A 244 -32.01 -5.51 -18.56
C THR A 244 -33.02 -4.44 -18.19
N ASN A 245 -34.26 -4.83 -17.83
CA ASN A 245 -35.30 -3.89 -17.43
C ASN A 245 -34.98 -3.16 -16.11
N ASP A 246 -34.47 -3.88 -15.11
CA ASP A 246 -34.10 -3.29 -13.83
C ASP A 246 -32.87 -2.38 -13.98
N VAL A 247 -31.85 -2.86 -14.70
CA VAL A 247 -30.62 -2.09 -14.96
C VAL A 247 -30.92 -0.81 -15.73
N SER A 248 -31.73 -0.89 -16.80
CA SER A 248 -32.09 0.29 -17.61
C SER A 248 -32.91 1.29 -16.81
N ARG A 249 -33.84 0.81 -15.98
CA ARG A 249 -34.66 1.66 -15.08
C ARG A 249 -33.78 2.41 -14.10
N ILE A 250 -32.85 1.73 -13.42
CA ILE A 250 -31.96 2.35 -12.42
C ILE A 250 -30.98 3.32 -13.09
N LEU A 251 -30.36 2.94 -14.21
CA LEU A 251 -29.46 3.83 -14.97
C LEU A 251 -30.17 5.10 -15.44
N THR A 252 -31.43 5.00 -15.87
CA THR A 252 -32.23 6.19 -16.24
C THR A 252 -32.41 7.13 -15.06
N GLN A 253 -32.60 6.61 -13.84
CA GLN A 253 -32.70 7.44 -12.64
C GLN A 253 -31.35 8.02 -12.23
N MET A 254 -30.28 7.24 -12.37
CA MET A 254 -28.90 7.74 -12.16
C MET A 254 -28.58 8.91 -13.08
N GLN A 255 -28.97 8.83 -14.35
CA GLN A 255 -28.79 9.93 -15.31
C GLN A 255 -29.59 11.17 -14.92
N LYS A 256 -30.85 11.01 -14.50
CA LYS A 256 -31.68 12.13 -14.01
C LYS A 256 -31.07 12.82 -12.79
N LEU A 257 -30.51 12.05 -11.85
CA LEU A 257 -29.79 12.62 -10.70
C LEU A 257 -28.57 13.40 -11.16
N GLU A 258 -27.80 12.84 -12.09
CA GLU A 258 -26.60 13.47 -12.65
C GLU A 258 -26.92 14.83 -13.27
N ASP A 259 -27.94 14.88 -14.15
CA ASP A 259 -28.39 16.10 -14.82
C ASP A 259 -28.88 17.16 -13.81
N GLY A 260 -29.50 16.72 -12.71
CA GLY A 260 -30.01 17.58 -11.65
C GLY A 260 -28.95 18.10 -10.67
N CYS A 261 -27.85 17.37 -10.48
CA CYS A 261 -26.86 17.62 -9.42
C CYS A 261 -25.76 18.64 -9.82
N LYS A 262 -25.67 19.10 -11.07
CA LYS A 262 -24.70 20.15 -11.50
C LYS A 262 -23.24 19.89 -11.08
N GLY A 263 -22.79 18.63 -11.03
CA GLY A 263 -21.40 18.31 -10.69
C GLY A 263 -21.14 17.86 -9.25
N VAL A 264 -22.15 17.86 -8.36
CA VAL A 264 -22.01 17.34 -6.98
C VAL A 264 -22.30 15.84 -6.92
N VAL A 265 -21.77 15.18 -5.88
CA VAL A 265 -21.94 13.74 -5.69
C VAL A 265 -23.41 13.36 -5.43
N SER A 266 -23.95 12.40 -6.19
CA SER A 266 -25.29 11.82 -6.00
C SER A 266 -25.23 10.39 -5.47
N THR A 267 -26.22 9.95 -4.70
CA THR A 267 -26.23 8.61 -4.09
C THR A 267 -27.47 7.80 -4.44
N VAL A 268 -27.27 6.56 -4.86
CA VAL A 268 -28.33 5.59 -5.14
C VAL A 268 -28.30 4.45 -4.13
N TYR A 269 -29.44 4.14 -3.53
CA TYR A 269 -29.61 3.08 -2.55
C TYR A 269 -30.36 1.90 -3.18
N LEU A 270 -29.75 0.72 -3.20
CA LEU A 270 -30.37 -0.54 -3.56
C LEU A 270 -30.59 -1.37 -2.29
N SER A 271 -31.83 -1.42 -1.80
CA SER A 271 -32.17 -2.20 -0.61
C SER A 271 -32.80 -3.54 -0.97
N GLY A 272 -32.69 -4.54 -0.10
CA GLY A 272 -33.43 -5.79 -0.26
C GLY A 272 -32.93 -6.91 0.63
N SER A 273 -33.65 -8.03 0.62
CA SER A 273 -33.27 -9.24 1.38
C SER A 273 -31.94 -9.84 0.90
N PRO A 274 -31.23 -10.58 1.77
CA PRO A 274 -30.08 -11.38 1.35
C PRO A 274 -30.42 -12.30 0.18
N GLY A 275 -29.53 -12.41 -0.83
CA GLY A 275 -29.74 -13.30 -1.98
C GLY A 275 -30.70 -12.77 -3.06
N CYS A 276 -31.31 -11.59 -2.90
CA CYS A 276 -32.23 -11.00 -3.90
C CYS A 276 -31.52 -10.42 -5.15
N GLY A 277 -30.19 -10.42 -5.16
CA GLY A 277 -29.36 -10.04 -6.32
C GLY A 277 -28.81 -8.62 -6.32
N LYS A 278 -28.81 -7.90 -5.18
CA LYS A 278 -28.31 -6.50 -5.08
C LYS A 278 -26.92 -6.31 -5.68
N SER A 279 -25.92 -7.06 -5.22
CA SER A 279 -24.53 -6.97 -5.69
C SER A 279 -24.40 -7.31 -7.18
N GLN A 280 -25.27 -8.20 -7.69
CA GLN A 280 -25.28 -8.58 -9.10
C GLN A 280 -25.92 -7.50 -9.99
N ILE A 281 -26.97 -6.82 -9.52
CA ILE A 281 -27.53 -5.64 -10.18
C ILE A 281 -26.50 -4.49 -10.17
N ALA A 282 -25.87 -4.23 -9.03
CA ALA A 282 -24.81 -3.23 -8.91
C ALA A 282 -23.64 -3.52 -9.86
N ARG A 283 -23.24 -4.79 -10.01
CA ARG A 283 -22.26 -5.22 -11.01
C ARG A 283 -22.70 -4.89 -12.45
N GLN A 284 -23.94 -5.18 -12.82
CA GLN A 284 -24.45 -4.90 -14.18
C GLN A 284 -24.53 -3.40 -14.44
N ILE A 285 -24.98 -2.61 -13.45
CA ILE A 285 -25.00 -1.15 -13.50
C ILE A 285 -23.58 -0.60 -13.69
N GLY A 286 -22.63 -1.03 -12.87
CA GLY A 286 -21.24 -0.58 -12.98
C GLY A 286 -20.61 -0.92 -14.33
N GLN A 287 -20.91 -2.11 -14.88
CA GLN A 287 -20.44 -2.50 -16.20
C GLN A 287 -20.98 -1.59 -17.31
N GLU A 288 -22.28 -1.30 -17.28
CA GLU A 288 -22.91 -0.43 -18.31
C GLU A 288 -22.52 1.04 -18.11
N PHE A 289 -22.39 1.50 -16.88
CA PHE A 289 -21.89 2.84 -16.54
C PHE A 289 -20.50 3.08 -17.12
N PHE A 290 -19.59 2.11 -16.93
CA PHE A 290 -18.24 2.20 -17.47
C PHE A 290 -18.24 2.19 -19.00
N ARG A 291 -19.02 1.30 -19.63
CA ARG A 291 -19.14 1.17 -21.09
C ARG A 291 -19.69 2.43 -21.75
N THR A 292 -20.77 2.99 -21.20
CA THR A 292 -21.42 4.19 -21.76
C THR A 292 -20.49 5.39 -21.65
N SER A 293 -19.82 5.55 -20.51
CA SER A 293 -18.93 6.68 -20.27
C SER A 293 -17.63 6.61 -21.09
N SER A 294 -17.15 5.40 -21.42
CA SER A 294 -16.00 5.22 -22.33
C SER A 294 -16.33 5.49 -23.78
N ASP A 295 -17.59 5.30 -24.18
CA ASP A 295 -18.05 5.51 -25.56
C ASP A 295 -18.38 7.00 -25.82
N GLU A 296 -18.73 7.78 -24.78
CA GLU A 296 -19.20 9.17 -24.89
C GLU A 296 -18.11 10.24 -24.66
N SER A 297 -16.96 9.93 -24.05
CA SER A 297 -15.93 10.92 -23.72
C SER A 297 -14.49 10.40 -23.83
N ASP A 298 -13.56 11.26 -24.28
CA ASP A 298 -12.10 11.04 -24.16
C ASP A 298 -11.60 11.16 -22.69
N GLY A 299 -12.51 11.30 -21.72
CA GLY A 299 -12.22 11.53 -20.32
C GLY A 299 -12.00 10.24 -19.52
N LEU A 300 -11.11 10.29 -18.53
CA LEU A 300 -10.86 9.15 -17.64
C LEU A 300 -12.11 8.82 -16.82
N THR A 301 -12.52 7.55 -16.83
CA THR A 301 -13.66 7.06 -16.06
C THR A 301 -13.24 5.88 -15.18
N PHE A 302 -13.75 5.77 -13.96
CA PHE A 302 -13.58 4.53 -13.21
C PHE A 302 -14.84 4.04 -12.51
N VAL A 303 -14.90 2.73 -12.31
CA VAL A 303 -15.85 2.08 -11.41
C VAL A 303 -15.07 1.28 -10.39
N ALA A 304 -15.34 1.49 -9.11
CA ALA A 304 -14.69 0.77 -8.02
C ALA A 304 -15.72 0.22 -7.04
N THR A 305 -15.50 -1.01 -6.58
CA THR A 305 -16.32 -1.61 -5.52
C THR A 305 -15.58 -1.56 -4.20
N VAL A 306 -16.23 -1.06 -3.15
CA VAL A 306 -15.73 -1.09 -1.78
C VAL A 306 -16.63 -1.98 -0.93
N ASN A 307 -16.05 -2.96 -0.24
CA ASN A 307 -16.78 -3.77 0.73
C ASN A 307 -16.94 -2.95 2.01
N ALA A 308 -18.17 -2.63 2.38
CA ALA A 308 -18.48 -1.81 3.55
C ALA A 308 -19.34 -2.56 4.59
N GLU A 309 -19.07 -3.86 4.72
CA GLU A 309 -19.62 -4.74 5.77
C GLU A 309 -19.15 -4.28 7.17
N THR A 310 -17.87 -3.94 7.30
CA THR A 310 -17.26 -3.40 8.52
C THR A 310 -16.30 -2.26 8.20
N LEU A 311 -15.81 -1.53 9.21
CA LEU A 311 -14.80 -0.50 8.99
C LEU A 311 -13.46 -1.09 8.53
N GLU A 312 -13.11 -2.29 8.98
CA GLU A 312 -11.88 -2.99 8.60
C GLU A 312 -11.91 -3.42 7.13
N THR A 313 -13.02 -4.00 6.67
CA THR A 313 -13.20 -4.37 5.26
C THR A 313 -13.26 -3.14 4.35
N LEU A 314 -13.77 -2.01 4.87
CA LEU A 314 -13.75 -0.72 4.19
C LEU A 314 -12.32 -0.14 4.09
N VAL A 315 -11.49 -0.23 5.14
CA VAL A 315 -10.05 0.13 5.08
C VAL A 315 -9.36 -0.66 3.97
N ASP A 316 -9.54 -1.97 3.93
CA ASP A 316 -8.91 -2.84 2.94
C ASP A 316 -9.34 -2.51 1.50
N SER A 317 -10.61 -2.17 1.35
CA SER A 317 -11.17 -1.72 0.06
C SER A 317 -10.60 -0.36 -0.37
N TYR A 318 -10.45 0.58 0.57
CA TYR A 318 -9.82 1.87 0.30
C TYR A 318 -8.32 1.77 0.01
N ILE A 319 -7.58 0.86 0.64
CA ILE A 319 -6.17 0.57 0.29
C ILE A 319 -6.09 0.09 -1.16
N THR A 320 -6.98 -0.81 -1.54
CA THR A 320 -7.06 -1.34 -2.92
C THR A 320 -7.39 -0.23 -3.93
N LEU A 321 -8.36 0.64 -3.60
CA LEU A 321 -8.72 1.80 -4.42
C LEU A 321 -7.58 2.82 -4.52
N ALA A 322 -6.92 3.11 -3.40
CA ALA A 322 -5.79 4.05 -3.36
C ALA A 322 -4.64 3.59 -4.27
N LYS A 323 -4.33 2.29 -4.28
CA LYS A 323 -3.35 1.71 -5.21
C LYS A 323 -3.75 1.94 -6.67
N GLN A 324 -5.00 1.71 -7.02
CA GLN A 324 -5.52 1.92 -8.40
C GLN A 324 -5.48 3.38 -8.83
N LEU A 325 -5.64 4.29 -7.88
CA LEU A 325 -5.51 5.74 -8.10
C LEU A 325 -4.04 6.21 -8.07
N GLY A 326 -3.07 5.31 -7.91
CA GLY A 326 -1.63 5.59 -7.93
C GLY A 326 -1.14 6.24 -6.62
N VAL A 327 -1.61 5.79 -5.47
CA VAL A 327 -0.98 6.08 -4.18
C VAL A 327 0.15 5.06 -3.96
N THR A 328 1.32 5.55 -3.54
CA THR A 328 2.55 4.74 -3.40
C THR A 328 2.35 3.55 -2.45
N GLU A 329 2.89 2.38 -2.83
CA GLU A 329 2.85 1.17 -1.99
C GLU A 329 3.47 1.39 -0.61
N TYR A 330 4.51 2.22 -0.54
CA TYR A 330 5.12 2.60 0.73
C TYR A 330 4.13 3.28 1.68
N THR A 331 3.35 4.25 1.17
CA THR A 331 2.34 4.95 1.98
C THR A 331 1.23 4.01 2.41
N LEU A 332 0.75 3.16 1.51
CA LEU A 332 -0.28 2.17 1.81
C LEU A 332 0.16 1.17 2.87
N THR A 333 1.40 0.69 2.77
CA THR A 333 1.98 -0.25 3.72
C THR A 333 2.15 0.38 5.10
N GLN A 334 2.61 1.63 5.17
CA GLN A 334 2.69 2.35 6.44
C GLN A 334 1.33 2.58 7.09
N LEU A 335 0.31 2.92 6.31
CA LEU A 335 -1.05 3.08 6.82
C LEU A 335 -1.64 1.76 7.29
N ALA A 336 -1.35 0.66 6.58
CA ALA A 336 -1.83 -0.67 6.91
C ALA A 336 -1.17 -1.27 8.16
N THR A 337 0.07 -0.86 8.48
CA THR A 337 0.89 -1.39 9.59
C THR A 337 1.05 -0.41 10.77
N SER A 338 0.38 0.74 10.73
CA SER A 338 0.46 1.78 11.76
C SER A 338 -0.15 1.30 13.09
N LYS A 339 0.68 1.24 14.14
CA LYS A 339 0.33 0.71 15.48
C LYS A 339 -0.57 1.60 16.33
N ASP A 340 -0.72 2.87 15.93
CA ASP A 340 -1.43 3.89 16.71
C ASP A 340 -2.76 4.36 16.06
N SER A 341 -3.15 3.83 14.89
CA SER A 341 -4.33 4.32 14.16
C SER A 341 -5.52 3.37 14.25
N SER A 342 -6.68 3.89 14.67
CA SER A 342 -7.95 3.18 14.56
C SER A 342 -8.39 3.02 13.09
N PRO A 343 -9.22 2.02 12.72
CA PRO A 343 -9.74 1.89 11.36
C PRO A 343 -10.39 3.17 10.83
N LYS A 344 -11.05 3.93 11.71
CA LYS A 344 -11.65 5.24 11.41
C LYS A 344 -10.60 6.26 10.95
N GLU A 345 -9.51 6.37 11.70
CA GLU A 345 -8.40 7.27 11.36
C GLU A 345 -7.70 6.84 10.06
N THR A 346 -7.51 5.53 9.87
CA THR A 346 -6.93 5.01 8.63
C THR A 346 -7.81 5.34 7.43
N ILE A 347 -9.14 5.22 7.54
CA ILE A 347 -10.06 5.62 6.47
C ILE A 347 -9.99 7.13 6.21
N HIS A 348 -10.00 7.97 7.24
CA HIS A 348 -9.86 9.42 7.05
C HIS A 348 -8.57 9.79 6.35
N HIS A 349 -7.46 9.14 6.72
CA HIS A 349 -6.19 9.31 6.04
C HIS A 349 -6.27 8.89 4.56
N LEU A 350 -6.81 7.70 4.26
CA LEU A 350 -6.97 7.21 2.89
C LEU A 350 -7.85 8.15 2.06
N LYS A 351 -8.95 8.68 2.62
CA LYS A 351 -9.79 9.68 1.95
C LYS A 351 -8.99 10.93 1.57
N SER A 352 -8.13 11.43 2.45
CA SER A 352 -7.29 12.60 2.16
C SER A 352 -6.31 12.38 1.00
N LEU A 353 -5.88 11.13 0.77
CA LEU A 353 -5.02 10.75 -0.35
C LEU A 353 -5.81 10.48 -1.64
N ILE A 354 -6.99 9.84 -1.52
CA ILE A 354 -7.81 9.38 -2.64
C ILE A 354 -8.62 10.51 -3.27
N PHE A 355 -9.25 11.37 -2.46
CA PHE A 355 -10.20 12.38 -2.96
C PHE A 355 -9.56 13.38 -3.93
N PRO A 356 -8.33 13.89 -3.69
CA PRO A 356 -7.66 14.75 -4.68
C PRO A 356 -7.37 14.05 -6.00
N LYS A 357 -7.09 12.73 -5.98
CA LYS A 357 -6.83 11.92 -7.19
C LYS A 357 -8.11 11.62 -7.97
N MET A 358 -9.24 11.44 -7.29
CA MET A 358 -10.55 11.23 -7.94
C MET A 358 -10.97 12.42 -8.82
N ARG A 359 -10.56 13.66 -8.50
CA ARG A 359 -10.85 14.85 -9.31
C ARG A 359 -10.21 14.84 -10.71
N GLN A 360 -9.24 13.95 -10.95
CA GLN A 360 -8.61 13.79 -12.26
C GLN A 360 -9.51 13.01 -13.24
N PHE A 361 -10.52 12.32 -12.72
CA PHE A 361 -11.47 11.54 -13.52
C PHE A 361 -12.65 12.42 -13.89
N PHE A 362 -13.05 12.32 -15.16
CA PHE A 362 -14.21 13.03 -15.71
C PHE A 362 -15.50 12.54 -15.06
N LYS A 363 -15.59 11.22 -14.83
CA LYS A 363 -16.75 10.56 -14.25
C LYS A 363 -16.32 9.35 -13.44
N TRP A 364 -16.96 9.10 -12.30
CA TRP A 364 -16.65 7.91 -11.50
C TRP A 364 -17.87 7.37 -10.77
N LEU A 365 -17.84 6.06 -10.50
CA LEU A 365 -18.85 5.35 -9.70
C LEU A 365 -18.18 4.52 -8.61
N ILE A 366 -18.54 4.75 -7.36
CA ILE A 366 -18.17 3.88 -6.25
C ILE A 366 -19.37 3.03 -5.85
N ILE A 367 -19.23 1.72 -5.93
CA ILE A 367 -20.20 0.73 -5.46
C ILE A 367 -19.83 0.34 -4.03
N ALA A 368 -20.57 0.83 -3.03
CA ALA A 368 -20.44 0.37 -1.64
C ALA A 368 -21.30 -0.88 -1.46
N ASP A 369 -20.66 -2.06 -1.44
CA ASP A 369 -21.33 -3.35 -1.37
C ASP A 369 -21.34 -3.90 0.07
N ASN A 370 -22.35 -4.74 0.37
CA ASN A 370 -22.57 -5.39 1.68
C ASN A 370 -22.73 -4.43 2.87
N VAL A 371 -23.38 -3.29 2.69
CA VAL A 371 -23.61 -2.36 3.81
C VAL A 371 -24.65 -2.94 4.76
N GLU A 372 -24.22 -3.44 5.91
CA GLU A 372 -25.09 -3.98 6.96
C GLU A 372 -25.61 -2.88 7.89
N ASP A 373 -24.73 -2.00 8.37
CA ASP A 373 -25.08 -0.80 9.16
C ASP A 373 -24.80 0.45 8.35
N LEU A 374 -25.86 1.06 7.83
CA LEU A 374 -25.74 2.23 6.98
C LEU A 374 -25.26 3.46 7.77
N SER A 375 -25.68 3.60 9.03
CA SER A 375 -25.32 4.72 9.91
C SER A 375 -23.82 4.75 10.22
N MET A 376 -23.21 3.57 10.38
CA MET A 376 -21.78 3.43 10.63
C MET A 376 -20.94 3.88 9.42
N VAL A 377 -21.37 3.55 8.20
CA VAL A 377 -20.55 3.67 6.98
C VAL A 377 -20.69 5.04 6.31
N LEU A 378 -21.85 5.69 6.38
CA LEU A 378 -22.15 6.91 5.61
C LEU A 378 -21.11 8.04 5.81
N GLY A 379 -20.56 8.21 7.02
CA GLY A 379 -19.52 9.24 7.28
C GLY A 379 -18.18 8.97 6.59
N TYR A 380 -17.95 7.72 6.16
CA TYR A 380 -16.68 7.27 5.59
C TYR A 380 -16.71 7.16 4.05
N LEU A 381 -17.89 7.21 3.43
CA LEU A 381 -18.04 7.31 1.97
C LEU A 381 -17.90 8.78 1.49
N PRO A 382 -17.71 9.04 0.18
CA PRO A 382 -17.85 10.38 -0.36
C PRO A 382 -19.22 10.96 0.01
N GLN A 383 -19.27 12.23 0.41
CA GLN A 383 -20.49 12.81 0.96
C GLN A 383 -21.44 13.24 -0.16
N THR A 384 -22.73 12.93 -0.01
CA THR A 384 -23.78 13.36 -0.95
C THR A 384 -23.84 14.89 -0.98
N ALA A 385 -24.03 15.47 -2.16
CA ALA A 385 -24.00 16.91 -2.41
C ALA A 385 -22.65 17.61 -2.13
N SER A 386 -21.56 16.86 -1.99
CA SER A 386 -20.21 17.40 -1.86
C SER A 386 -19.56 17.63 -3.22
N GLU A 387 -18.74 18.68 -3.30
CA GLU A 387 -17.84 18.97 -4.43
C GLU A 387 -16.42 18.44 -4.19
N GLU A 388 -16.16 17.81 -3.04
CA GLU A 388 -14.80 17.43 -2.62
C GLU A 388 -14.13 16.46 -3.59
N CYS A 389 -14.90 15.56 -4.22
CA CYS A 389 -14.39 14.47 -5.06
C CYS A 389 -14.64 14.68 -6.57
N GLY A 390 -15.08 15.87 -6.98
CA GLY A 390 -15.53 16.12 -8.35
C GLY A 390 -16.85 15.40 -8.68
N HIS A 391 -17.11 15.25 -9.98
CA HIS A 391 -18.37 14.70 -10.49
C HIS A 391 -18.39 13.17 -10.44
N GLY A 392 -19.25 12.60 -9.60
CA GLY A 392 -19.40 11.16 -9.52
C GLY A 392 -20.57 10.69 -8.67
N GLN A 393 -20.82 9.39 -8.70
CA GLN A 393 -21.99 8.77 -8.09
C GLN A 393 -21.59 7.66 -7.13
N ILE A 394 -22.42 7.43 -6.11
CA ILE A 394 -22.26 6.32 -5.17
C ILE A 394 -23.46 5.40 -5.31
N LEU A 395 -23.21 4.10 -5.45
CA LEU A 395 -24.24 3.07 -5.45
C LEU A 395 -24.07 2.21 -4.21
N ILE A 396 -25.02 2.25 -3.29
CA ILE A 396 -24.97 1.55 -2.00
C ILE A 396 -25.90 0.34 -2.07
N THR A 397 -25.39 -0.87 -1.84
CA THR A 397 -26.22 -2.05 -1.61
C THR A 397 -26.35 -2.28 -0.11
N THR A 398 -27.58 -2.38 0.39
CA THR A 398 -27.80 -2.50 1.84
C THR A 398 -28.99 -3.39 2.19
N GLN A 399 -28.97 -3.94 3.40
CA GLN A 399 -30.12 -4.56 4.05
C GLN A 399 -30.86 -3.57 4.96
N ASP A 400 -30.17 -2.54 5.42
CA ASP A 400 -30.68 -1.53 6.33
C ASP A 400 -31.40 -0.42 5.55
N THR A 401 -32.71 -0.35 5.72
CA THR A 401 -33.55 0.71 5.15
C THR A 401 -33.80 1.86 6.12
N SER A 402 -33.39 1.74 7.38
CA SER A 402 -33.77 2.67 8.46
C SER A 402 -33.09 4.04 8.33
N ALA A 403 -31.85 4.07 7.84
CA ALA A 403 -31.05 5.28 7.67
C ALA A 403 -31.02 5.81 6.22
N ILE A 404 -31.86 5.26 5.32
CA ILE A 404 -31.97 5.79 3.95
C ILE A 404 -32.70 7.13 4.00
N PRO A 405 -32.14 8.21 3.41
CA PRO A 405 -32.81 9.50 3.34
C PRO A 405 -34.13 9.39 2.53
N THR A 406 -35.25 9.73 3.14
CA THR A 406 -36.58 9.64 2.50
C THR A 406 -36.95 10.86 1.66
N SER A 407 -36.22 11.98 1.80
CA SER A 407 -36.49 13.23 1.09
C SER A 407 -35.22 14.06 0.89
N ALA A 408 -34.31 13.56 0.06
CA ALA A 408 -33.11 14.31 -0.37
C ALA A 408 -33.02 14.35 -1.91
N PRO A 409 -32.90 15.55 -2.52
CA PRO A 409 -33.00 15.72 -3.98
C PRO A 409 -31.85 15.06 -4.76
N GLN A 410 -30.70 14.80 -4.12
CA GLN A 410 -29.54 14.13 -4.72
C GLN A 410 -29.51 12.61 -4.45
N THR A 411 -30.63 12.03 -4.00
CA THR A 411 -30.73 10.61 -3.65
C THR A 411 -31.86 9.89 -4.38
N TYR A 412 -31.65 8.61 -4.68
CA TYR A 412 -32.68 7.72 -5.21
C TYR A 412 -32.64 6.39 -4.46
N HIS A 413 -33.80 5.81 -4.17
CA HIS A 413 -33.92 4.55 -3.46
C HIS A 413 -34.76 3.56 -4.29
N GLU A 414 -34.25 2.35 -4.45
CA GLU A 414 -34.95 1.25 -5.11
C GLU A 414 -34.87 -0.03 -4.27
N SER A 415 -36.02 -0.67 -4.08
CA SER A 415 -36.13 -1.93 -3.36
C SER A 415 -36.17 -3.11 -4.33
N LEU A 416 -35.24 -4.05 -4.15
CA LEU A 416 -35.12 -5.28 -4.93
C LEU A 416 -35.68 -6.52 -4.20
N SER A 417 -36.41 -6.33 -3.09
CA SER A 417 -36.93 -7.43 -2.26
C SER A 417 -37.88 -8.37 -3.02
N VAL A 418 -38.55 -7.89 -4.05
CA VAL A 418 -39.52 -8.67 -4.86
C VAL A 418 -38.84 -9.78 -5.67
N GLY A 419 -37.51 -9.72 -5.87
CA GLY A 419 -36.77 -10.72 -6.64
C GLY A 419 -36.70 -10.38 -8.14
N MET A 420 -36.56 -11.40 -8.97
CA MET A 420 -36.44 -11.31 -10.43
C MET A 420 -37.80 -11.18 -11.11
N GLN A 421 -37.82 -10.59 -12.31
CA GLN A 421 -38.99 -10.71 -13.19
C GLN A 421 -39.16 -12.17 -13.64
N SER A 422 -40.40 -12.58 -13.90
CA SER A 422 -40.73 -13.98 -14.23
C SER A 422 -39.92 -14.54 -15.41
N GLU A 423 -39.79 -13.76 -16.49
CA GLU A 423 -39.02 -14.13 -17.69
C GLU A 423 -37.53 -14.35 -17.37
N ASP A 424 -36.92 -13.43 -16.63
CA ASP A 424 -35.52 -13.53 -16.22
C ASP A 424 -35.29 -14.73 -15.27
N ALA A 425 -36.26 -15.00 -14.39
CA ALA A 425 -36.19 -16.12 -13.45
C ALA A 425 -36.25 -17.48 -14.15
N LEU A 426 -37.13 -17.63 -15.14
CA LEU A 426 -37.23 -18.84 -15.97
C LEU A 426 -35.97 -19.05 -16.81
N GLU A 427 -35.41 -17.97 -17.37
CA GLU A 427 -34.16 -18.05 -18.12
C GLU A 427 -32.98 -18.44 -17.22
N LEU A 428 -32.95 -17.98 -15.96
CA LEU A 428 -31.94 -18.40 -14.98
C LEU A 428 -32.02 -19.91 -14.70
N LEU A 429 -33.22 -20.42 -14.45
CA LEU A 429 -33.42 -21.86 -14.24
C LEU A 429 -32.94 -22.66 -15.45
N LYS A 430 -33.27 -22.22 -16.67
CA LYS A 430 -32.88 -22.87 -17.91
C LYS A 430 -31.36 -22.88 -18.10
N GLN A 431 -30.69 -21.73 -17.98
CA GLN A 431 -29.25 -21.63 -18.22
C GLN A 431 -28.42 -22.43 -17.21
N VAL A 432 -28.81 -22.39 -15.93
CA VAL A 432 -28.05 -23.06 -14.87
C VAL A 432 -28.35 -24.57 -14.82
N SER A 433 -29.60 -24.98 -15.04
CA SER A 433 -29.97 -26.42 -15.03
C SER A 433 -29.54 -27.16 -16.29
N GLN A 434 -29.45 -26.46 -17.43
CA GLN A 434 -29.27 -27.02 -18.77
C GLN A 434 -30.35 -28.02 -19.19
N ILE A 435 -31.52 -27.98 -18.55
CA ILE A 435 -32.66 -28.83 -18.88
C ILE A 435 -33.58 -28.10 -19.86
N SER A 436 -34.00 -28.80 -20.91
CA SER A 436 -34.90 -28.31 -21.95
C SER A 436 -36.39 -28.49 -21.64
N ASN A 437 -36.73 -29.29 -20.61
CA ASN A 437 -38.12 -29.51 -20.19
C ASN A 437 -38.60 -28.43 -19.23
N HIS A 438 -39.54 -27.59 -19.69
CA HIS A 438 -40.09 -26.46 -18.94
C HIS A 438 -41.39 -26.77 -18.17
N LYS A 439 -41.91 -28.01 -18.24
CA LYS A 439 -43.13 -28.37 -17.51
C LYS A 439 -42.90 -28.17 -16.00
N ARG A 440 -43.67 -27.26 -15.39
CA ARG A 440 -43.60 -26.84 -13.98
C ARG A 440 -42.41 -25.96 -13.55
N ALA A 441 -41.62 -25.43 -14.50
CA ALA A 441 -40.59 -24.46 -14.14
C ALA A 441 -41.18 -23.18 -13.53
N GLU A 442 -42.36 -22.75 -13.99
CA GLU A 442 -43.12 -21.61 -13.43
C GLU A 442 -43.51 -21.85 -11.96
N GLU A 443 -44.04 -23.04 -11.63
CA GLU A 443 -44.35 -23.44 -10.25
C GLU A 443 -43.10 -23.37 -9.35
N VAL A 444 -41.93 -23.75 -9.86
CA VAL A 444 -40.66 -23.65 -9.12
C VAL A 444 -40.27 -22.20 -8.87
N VAL A 445 -40.44 -21.31 -9.85
CA VAL A 445 -40.13 -19.89 -9.69
C VAL A 445 -41.01 -19.24 -8.62
N GLU A 446 -42.30 -19.56 -8.62
CA GLU A 446 -43.26 -19.09 -7.61
C GLU A 446 -42.90 -19.58 -6.20
N VAL A 447 -42.61 -20.88 -6.05
CA VAL A 447 -42.21 -21.47 -4.76
C VAL A 447 -40.91 -20.87 -4.23
N LEU A 448 -39.99 -20.48 -5.11
CA LEU A 448 -38.71 -19.86 -4.74
C LEU A 448 -38.78 -18.32 -4.69
N GLU A 449 -39.99 -17.75 -4.72
CA GLU A 449 -40.26 -16.32 -4.51
C GLU A 449 -39.44 -15.41 -5.44
N PHE A 450 -39.18 -15.88 -6.67
CA PHE A 450 -38.38 -15.17 -7.67
C PHE A 450 -36.96 -14.79 -7.20
N GLN A 451 -36.44 -15.41 -6.12
CA GLN A 451 -35.16 -15.04 -5.54
C GLN A 451 -33.97 -15.65 -6.32
N PRO A 452 -33.04 -14.85 -6.88
CA PRO A 452 -31.97 -15.35 -7.74
C PRO A 452 -31.11 -16.45 -7.10
N LEU A 453 -30.73 -16.29 -5.83
CA LEU A 453 -29.89 -17.29 -5.15
C LEU A 453 -30.61 -18.62 -4.97
N ALA A 454 -31.90 -18.58 -4.60
CA ALA A 454 -32.72 -19.78 -4.43
C ALA A 454 -32.90 -20.52 -5.76
N LEU A 455 -33.21 -19.77 -6.83
CA LEU A 455 -33.34 -20.27 -8.19
C LEU A 455 -32.03 -20.90 -8.70
N ALA A 456 -30.90 -20.22 -8.52
CA ALA A 456 -29.59 -20.74 -8.92
C ALA A 456 -29.21 -22.02 -8.15
N ALA A 457 -29.52 -22.08 -6.85
CA ALA A 457 -29.29 -23.27 -6.04
C ALA A 457 -30.16 -24.46 -6.49
N ALA A 458 -31.45 -24.22 -6.76
CA ALA A 458 -32.37 -25.23 -7.28
C ALA A 458 -31.92 -25.76 -8.64
N ALA A 459 -31.60 -24.86 -9.58
CA ALA A 459 -31.11 -25.23 -10.89
C ALA A 459 -29.78 -25.99 -10.85
N PHE A 460 -28.86 -25.61 -9.95
CA PHE A 460 -27.63 -26.34 -9.74
C PHE A 460 -27.86 -27.74 -9.17
N TYR A 461 -28.75 -27.88 -8.18
CA TYR A 461 -29.14 -29.19 -7.64
C TYR A 461 -29.62 -30.11 -8.76
N VAL A 462 -30.58 -29.63 -9.55
CA VAL A 462 -31.19 -30.38 -10.65
C VAL A 462 -30.14 -30.75 -11.71
N CYS A 463 -29.27 -29.82 -12.11
CA CYS A 463 -28.16 -30.08 -13.04
C CYS A 463 -27.26 -31.23 -12.53
N VAL A 464 -26.91 -31.22 -11.25
CA VAL A 464 -26.03 -32.25 -10.66
C VAL A 464 -26.73 -33.61 -10.60
N VAL A 465 -28.02 -33.66 -10.22
CA VAL A 465 -28.79 -34.92 -10.20
C VAL A 465 -28.90 -35.52 -11.60
N VAL A 466 -29.22 -34.70 -12.61
CA VAL A 466 -29.34 -35.18 -14.00
C VAL A 466 -28.02 -35.72 -14.54
N ARG A 467 -26.90 -35.05 -14.25
CA ARG A 467 -25.58 -35.46 -14.76
C ARG A 467 -25.00 -36.70 -14.08
N HIS A 468 -25.33 -36.96 -12.82
CA HIS A 468 -24.63 -37.99 -12.02
C HIS A 468 -25.52 -39.07 -11.42
N GLY A 469 -26.83 -38.90 -11.38
CA GLY A 469 -27.74 -39.82 -10.68
C GLY A 469 -28.93 -40.30 -11.51
N SER A 470 -29.63 -39.40 -12.19
CA SER A 470 -30.88 -39.73 -12.88
C SER A 470 -31.11 -38.81 -14.08
N PRO A 471 -30.77 -39.23 -15.31
CA PRO A 471 -30.85 -38.37 -16.51
C PRO A 471 -32.28 -37.92 -16.85
N ASN A 472 -33.30 -38.62 -16.32
CA ASN A 472 -34.70 -38.29 -16.52
C ASN A 472 -35.30 -37.43 -15.38
N TYR A 473 -34.48 -36.94 -14.45
CA TYR A 473 -34.97 -36.13 -13.32
C TYR A 473 -35.54 -34.79 -13.81
N THR A 474 -36.72 -34.42 -13.32
CA THR A 474 -37.50 -33.27 -13.78
C THR A 474 -37.76 -32.25 -12.67
N TRP A 475 -38.29 -31.08 -13.02
CA TRP A 475 -38.76 -30.08 -12.06
C TRP A 475 -39.90 -30.58 -11.16
N HIS A 476 -40.68 -31.57 -11.63
CA HIS A 476 -41.69 -32.22 -10.79
C HIS A 476 -41.06 -33.00 -9.63
N ASP A 477 -40.03 -33.79 -9.94
CA ASP A 477 -39.28 -34.57 -8.94
C ASP A 477 -38.57 -33.65 -7.94
N TYR A 478 -38.08 -32.50 -8.42
CA TYR A 478 -37.52 -31.46 -7.56
C TYR A 478 -38.56 -30.93 -6.57
N LEU A 479 -39.75 -30.53 -7.03
CA LEU A 479 -40.81 -30.01 -6.17
C LEU A 479 -41.26 -31.04 -5.12
N GLU A 480 -41.36 -32.32 -5.50
CA GLU A 480 -41.67 -33.40 -4.56
C GLU A 480 -40.57 -33.54 -3.50
N THR A 481 -39.30 -33.55 -3.92
CA THR A 481 -38.14 -33.62 -3.00
C THR A 481 -38.06 -32.39 -2.10
N PHE A 482 -38.34 -31.21 -2.64
CA PHE A 482 -38.35 -29.93 -1.93
C PHE A 482 -39.46 -29.88 -0.87
N SER A 483 -40.62 -30.47 -1.15
CA SER A 483 -41.71 -30.61 -0.17
C SER A 483 -41.40 -31.61 0.96
N ARG A 484 -40.59 -32.65 0.66
CA ARG A 484 -40.18 -33.70 1.62
C ARG A 484 -38.98 -33.33 2.49
N GLY A 485 -38.17 -32.35 2.08
CA GLY A 485 -37.02 -31.91 2.87
C GLY A 485 -37.47 -31.45 4.25
N GLU A 486 -36.92 -32.05 5.32
CA GLU A 486 -37.22 -31.68 6.70
C GLU A 486 -36.95 -30.19 6.92
N ARG A 487 -38.05 -29.42 6.96
CA ARG A 487 -38.05 -27.97 7.23
C ARG A 487 -37.48 -27.70 8.65
N GLU A 488 -37.80 -28.54 9.62
CA GLU A 488 -37.76 -28.12 11.04
C GLU A 488 -36.37 -28.03 11.72
N GLY A 489 -35.31 -28.69 11.23
CA GLY A 489 -34.05 -28.86 12.01
C GLY A 489 -32.98 -27.76 11.93
N THR A 490 -33.00 -26.91 10.89
CA THR A 490 -32.01 -25.82 10.67
C THR A 490 -32.63 -24.42 10.72
N GLU A 491 -33.95 -24.35 10.88
CA GLU A 491 -34.77 -23.15 10.63
C GLU A 491 -34.95 -22.26 11.86
N GLU A 492 -35.07 -22.81 13.07
CA GLU A 492 -35.31 -22.00 14.28
C GLU A 492 -34.17 -21.03 14.63
N PRO A 493 -32.87 -21.38 14.52
CA PRO A 493 -31.78 -20.46 14.87
C PRO A 493 -31.65 -19.30 13.87
N LEU A 494 -31.70 -19.59 12.56
CA LEU A 494 -31.49 -18.60 11.50
C LEU A 494 -32.69 -17.65 11.34
N ALA A 495 -33.92 -18.14 11.55
CA ALA A 495 -35.12 -17.31 11.58
C ALA A 495 -35.26 -16.48 12.87
N LYS A 496 -34.61 -16.90 13.98
CA LYS A 496 -34.48 -16.10 15.22
C LYS A 496 -33.42 -15.01 15.10
N GLU A 497 -32.35 -15.24 14.35
CA GLU A 497 -31.24 -14.27 14.19
C GLU A 497 -31.50 -13.22 13.10
N ASN A 498 -32.24 -13.54 12.02
CA ASN A 498 -32.59 -12.54 11.01
C ASN A 498 -33.90 -12.89 10.26
N GLY A 499 -34.96 -12.11 10.49
CA GLY A 499 -36.29 -12.31 9.89
C GLY A 499 -36.37 -12.08 8.37
N ALA A 500 -35.26 -11.67 7.73
CA ALA A 500 -35.17 -11.41 6.29
C ALA A 500 -34.92 -12.65 5.41
N TYR A 501 -34.66 -13.82 6.01
CA TYR A 501 -34.41 -15.05 5.26
C TYR A 501 -35.70 -15.80 4.92
N SER A 502 -35.96 -16.00 3.63
CA SER A 502 -37.06 -16.86 3.21
C SER A 502 -36.73 -18.33 3.46
N LYS A 503 -37.69 -19.06 4.04
CA LYS A 503 -37.59 -20.51 4.32
C LYS A 503 -37.26 -21.31 3.06
N THR A 504 -37.78 -20.88 1.91
CA THR A 504 -37.62 -21.57 0.63
C THR A 504 -36.17 -21.51 0.14
N MET A 505 -35.48 -20.40 0.41
CA MET A 505 -34.08 -20.17 0.02
C MET A 505 -33.12 -21.06 0.80
N THR A 506 -33.27 -21.14 2.13
CA THR A 506 -32.39 -21.98 2.97
C THR A 506 -32.56 -23.46 2.65
N THR A 507 -33.79 -23.93 2.40
CA THR A 507 -34.06 -25.30 1.94
C THR A 507 -33.40 -25.60 0.60
N ALA A 508 -33.55 -24.71 -0.40
CA ALA A 508 -32.95 -24.90 -1.73
C ALA A 508 -31.42 -24.98 -1.65
N VAL A 509 -30.79 -24.10 -0.88
CA VAL A 509 -29.34 -24.09 -0.65
C VAL A 509 -28.87 -25.36 0.08
N LYS A 510 -29.59 -25.80 1.11
CA LYS A 510 -29.27 -27.03 1.86
C LYS A 510 -29.34 -28.27 0.96
N MET A 511 -30.37 -28.38 0.11
CA MET A 511 -30.47 -29.46 -0.88
C MET A 511 -29.29 -29.45 -1.84
N ALA A 512 -28.95 -28.28 -2.39
CA ALA A 512 -27.83 -28.11 -3.31
C ALA A 512 -26.47 -28.50 -2.68
N LEU A 513 -26.21 -28.03 -1.45
CA LEU A 513 -24.99 -28.34 -0.69
C LEU A 513 -24.87 -29.85 -0.42
N ASN A 514 -25.95 -30.48 0.05
CA ASN A 514 -25.96 -31.91 0.35
C ASN A 514 -25.73 -32.76 -0.90
N ASN A 515 -26.34 -32.39 -2.03
CA ASN A 515 -26.18 -33.11 -3.28
C ASN A 515 -24.76 -32.97 -3.86
N ALA A 516 -24.24 -31.74 -3.89
CA ALA A 516 -22.87 -31.48 -4.34
C ALA A 516 -21.83 -32.19 -3.47
N SER A 517 -22.03 -32.22 -2.15
CA SER A 517 -21.16 -32.93 -1.23
C SER A 517 -21.21 -34.45 -1.41
N LYS A 518 -22.33 -35.03 -1.84
CA LYS A 518 -22.45 -36.48 -2.11
C LYS A 518 -21.79 -36.87 -3.43
N ASN A 519 -21.91 -36.03 -4.46
CA ASN A 519 -21.55 -36.40 -5.83
C ASN A 519 -20.18 -35.89 -6.29
N ASP A 520 -19.58 -34.90 -5.63
CA ASP A 520 -18.26 -34.36 -6.01
C ASP A 520 -17.31 -34.25 -4.81
N GLU A 521 -16.26 -35.07 -4.82
CA GLU A 521 -15.25 -35.10 -3.76
C GLU A 521 -14.53 -33.76 -3.58
N ILE A 522 -14.23 -33.05 -4.66
CA ILE A 522 -13.48 -31.79 -4.62
C ILE A 522 -14.34 -30.71 -3.99
N LEU A 523 -15.62 -30.62 -4.36
CA LEU A 523 -16.56 -29.68 -3.74
C LEU A 523 -16.83 -30.04 -2.28
N ARG A 524 -16.95 -31.34 -1.96
CA ARG A 524 -17.09 -31.80 -0.57
C ARG A 524 -15.94 -31.33 0.32
N GLN A 525 -14.69 -31.56 -0.11
CA GLN A 525 -13.52 -31.10 0.65
C GLN A 525 -13.45 -29.56 0.71
N THR A 526 -13.81 -28.87 -0.38
CA THR A 526 -13.85 -27.40 -0.40
C THR A 526 -14.86 -26.85 0.60
N PHE A 527 -16.07 -27.42 0.68
CA PHE A 527 -17.08 -27.03 1.66
C PHE A 527 -16.66 -27.38 3.10
N TYR A 528 -15.92 -28.48 3.31
CA TYR A 528 -15.32 -28.74 4.62
C TYR A 528 -14.33 -27.66 5.05
N LEU A 529 -13.48 -27.17 4.13
CA LEU A 529 -12.60 -26.04 4.44
C LEU A 529 -13.38 -24.76 4.72
N LEU A 530 -14.32 -24.38 3.85
CA LEU A 530 -15.08 -23.15 4.00
C LEU A 530 -15.93 -23.13 5.27
N SER A 531 -16.42 -24.29 5.68
CA SER A 531 -17.13 -24.41 6.96
C SER A 531 -16.21 -24.16 8.16
N LEU A 532 -14.88 -24.41 8.06
CA LEU A 532 -13.86 -24.10 9.08
C LEU A 532 -13.48 -22.61 9.11
N CYS A 533 -13.84 -21.87 8.07
CA CYS A 533 -13.34 -20.52 7.82
C CYS A 533 -14.43 -19.47 8.10
N ALA A 534 -14.01 -18.22 8.29
CA ALA A 534 -14.91 -17.06 8.26
C ALA A 534 -15.62 -16.92 6.90
N SER A 535 -16.69 -16.12 6.85
CA SER A 535 -17.46 -15.80 5.62
C SER A 535 -16.68 -14.95 4.61
N GLU A 536 -15.46 -14.53 4.96
CA GLU A 536 -14.57 -13.71 4.13
C GLU A 536 -14.07 -14.42 2.86
N SER A 537 -13.47 -13.65 1.95
CA SER A 537 -12.89 -14.23 0.73
C SER A 537 -11.55 -14.94 1.01
N LEU A 538 -11.42 -16.17 0.53
CA LEU A 538 -10.25 -17.01 0.74
C LEU A 538 -9.38 -17.08 -0.53
N PRO A 539 -8.04 -17.02 -0.44
CA PRO A 539 -7.15 -17.30 -1.56
C PRO A 539 -7.39 -18.71 -2.12
N ILE A 540 -7.49 -18.83 -3.45
CA ILE A 540 -7.78 -20.11 -4.08
C ILE A 540 -6.65 -21.13 -3.88
N GLU A 541 -5.42 -20.67 -3.73
CA GLU A 541 -4.25 -21.51 -3.46
C GLU A 541 -4.39 -22.26 -2.13
N ALA A 542 -4.98 -21.63 -1.10
CA ALA A 542 -5.22 -22.27 0.19
C ALA A 542 -6.20 -23.45 0.04
N ALA A 543 -7.28 -23.25 -0.72
CA ALA A 543 -8.27 -24.29 -0.98
C ALA A 543 -7.71 -25.42 -1.85
N VAL A 544 -6.93 -25.10 -2.89
CA VAL A 544 -6.28 -26.12 -3.72
C VAL A 544 -5.29 -26.95 -2.90
N SER A 545 -4.48 -26.31 -2.05
CA SER A 545 -3.54 -27.02 -1.17
C SER A 545 -4.26 -27.97 -0.21
N PHE A 546 -5.32 -27.49 0.43
CA PHE A 546 -6.16 -28.28 1.32
C PHE A 546 -6.79 -29.50 0.62
N VAL A 547 -7.45 -29.28 -0.53
CA VAL A 547 -8.11 -30.36 -1.27
C VAL A 547 -7.09 -31.40 -1.75
N LYS A 548 -5.90 -30.96 -2.19
CA LYS A 548 -4.83 -31.89 -2.58
C LYS A 548 -4.34 -32.74 -1.41
N ALA A 549 -4.15 -32.15 -0.22
CA ALA A 549 -3.74 -32.88 0.97
C ALA A 549 -4.78 -33.97 1.35
N ARG A 550 -6.06 -33.60 1.31
CA ARG A 550 -7.17 -34.50 1.67
C ARG A 550 -7.38 -35.62 0.65
N THR A 551 -7.34 -35.31 -0.64
CA THR A 551 -7.56 -36.29 -1.72
C THR A 551 -6.37 -37.23 -1.94
N ALA A 552 -5.15 -36.85 -1.53
CA ALA A 552 -3.98 -37.72 -1.57
C ALA A 552 -4.06 -38.91 -0.60
N THR A 553 -4.85 -38.79 0.47
CA THR A 553 -4.99 -39.84 1.51
C THR A 553 -6.10 -40.84 1.22
N SER A 554 -6.99 -40.58 0.26
CA SER A 554 -8.22 -41.36 0.05
C SER A 554 -8.17 -42.34 -1.13
N THR A 555 -7.12 -42.38 -1.94
CA THR A 555 -7.08 -43.26 -3.12
C THR A 555 -6.60 -44.66 -2.76
N LYS A 556 -7.55 -45.53 -2.39
CA LYS A 556 -7.47 -46.94 -2.76
C LYS A 556 -7.55 -47.00 -4.29
N GLU A 557 -6.47 -47.49 -4.88
CA GLU A 557 -6.33 -48.10 -6.22
C GLU A 557 -7.17 -47.53 -7.39
N THR A 558 -6.45 -47.04 -8.42
CA THR A 558 -6.86 -46.84 -9.84
C THR A 558 -7.32 -45.46 -10.36
N HIS A 559 -7.50 -44.40 -9.57
CA HIS A 559 -7.78 -43.06 -10.12
C HIS A 559 -6.60 -42.08 -10.03
N GLU A 560 -6.28 -41.48 -11.17
CA GLU A 560 -5.29 -40.43 -11.36
C GLU A 560 -5.52 -39.26 -10.39
N ARG A 561 -4.44 -38.78 -9.74
CA ARG A 561 -4.54 -37.68 -8.76
C ARG A 561 -5.07 -36.41 -9.45
N PRO A 562 -6.06 -35.71 -8.88
CA PRO A 562 -6.59 -34.51 -9.50
C PRO A 562 -5.51 -33.43 -9.60
N THR A 563 -5.33 -32.88 -10.80
CA THR A 563 -4.37 -31.79 -11.05
C THR A 563 -4.81 -30.50 -10.34
N LYS A 564 -3.88 -29.57 -10.08
CA LYS A 564 -4.19 -28.28 -9.45
C LYS A 564 -5.24 -27.52 -10.27
N GLU A 565 -5.12 -27.62 -11.59
CA GLU A 565 -5.96 -26.99 -12.60
C GLU A 565 -7.38 -27.57 -12.57
N LEU A 566 -7.52 -28.89 -12.41
CA LEU A 566 -8.83 -29.54 -12.29
C LEU A 566 -9.55 -29.14 -10.99
N ILE A 567 -8.84 -29.10 -9.86
CA ILE A 567 -9.39 -28.66 -8.57
C ILE A 567 -9.86 -27.21 -8.68
N LYS A 568 -9.00 -26.33 -9.19
CA LYS A 568 -9.31 -24.91 -9.42
C LYS A 568 -10.53 -24.76 -10.33
N ALA A 569 -10.56 -25.47 -11.46
CA ALA A 569 -11.68 -25.41 -12.40
C ALA A 569 -13.01 -25.89 -11.79
N LYS A 570 -13.00 -26.94 -10.96
CA LYS A 570 -14.22 -27.43 -10.31
C LYS A 570 -14.78 -26.46 -9.26
N ILE A 571 -13.90 -25.90 -8.41
CA ILE A 571 -14.29 -24.89 -7.41
C ILE A 571 -14.92 -23.69 -8.11
N LEU A 572 -14.26 -23.17 -9.15
CA LEU A 572 -14.67 -21.99 -9.92
C LEU A 572 -15.89 -22.21 -10.84
N LYS A 573 -16.42 -23.44 -10.94
CA LYS A 573 -17.64 -23.76 -11.71
C LYS A 573 -18.86 -23.98 -10.81
N SER A 574 -18.70 -24.00 -9.48
CA SER A 574 -19.80 -24.22 -8.55
C SER A 574 -20.70 -23.00 -8.43
N SER A 575 -22.00 -23.13 -8.71
CA SER A 575 -22.98 -22.03 -8.60
C SER A 575 -23.13 -21.48 -7.18
N LEU A 576 -22.70 -22.24 -6.16
CA LEU A 576 -22.74 -21.88 -4.74
C LEU A 576 -21.52 -21.04 -4.31
N ILE A 577 -20.54 -20.86 -5.20
CA ILE A 577 -19.31 -20.10 -4.97
C ILE A 577 -19.31 -18.86 -5.86
N THR A 578 -18.89 -17.74 -5.30
CA THR A 578 -18.64 -16.48 -6.01
C THR A 578 -17.15 -16.24 -6.13
N CYS A 579 -16.72 -15.63 -7.24
CA CYS A 579 -15.31 -15.46 -7.55
C CYS A 579 -15.01 -13.99 -7.89
N LEU A 580 -13.86 -13.50 -7.44
CA LEU A 580 -13.36 -12.21 -7.88
C LEU A 580 -12.69 -12.41 -9.25
N ARG A 581 -13.31 -11.94 -10.33
CA ARG A 581 -12.72 -11.91 -11.67
C ARG A 581 -12.49 -10.47 -12.08
N GLY A 582 -11.22 -10.10 -12.32
CA GLY A 582 -10.88 -9.00 -13.22
C GLY A 582 -11.02 -9.47 -14.66
N ASP A 583 -11.21 -8.53 -15.60
CA ASP A 583 -11.70 -8.86 -16.94
C ASP A 583 -10.79 -9.76 -17.79
N ASP A 584 -9.54 -10.05 -17.40
CA ASP A 584 -8.67 -11.01 -18.10
C ASP A 584 -7.71 -11.83 -17.20
N LYS A 585 -7.94 -11.87 -15.88
CA LYS A 585 -7.05 -12.60 -14.94
C LYS A 585 -7.73 -13.79 -14.28
N VAL A 586 -6.94 -14.85 -14.06
CA VAL A 586 -7.36 -16.04 -13.31
C VAL A 586 -7.84 -15.61 -11.91
N PRO A 587 -8.98 -16.12 -11.39
CA PRO A 587 -9.47 -15.75 -10.06
C PRO A 587 -8.42 -16.06 -8.99
N GLU A 588 -8.10 -15.05 -8.20
CA GLU A 588 -7.19 -15.15 -7.04
C GLU A 588 -7.96 -15.51 -5.76
N TYR A 589 -9.19 -14.98 -5.62
CA TYR A 589 -10.03 -15.19 -4.44
C TYR A 589 -11.40 -15.79 -4.80
N PHE A 590 -11.94 -16.56 -3.86
CA PHE A 590 -13.31 -17.06 -3.90
C PHE A 590 -13.99 -16.88 -2.54
N LYS A 591 -15.31 -16.67 -2.56
CA LYS A 591 -16.16 -16.47 -1.36
C LYS A 591 -17.47 -17.22 -1.55
N MET A 592 -18.04 -17.75 -0.46
CA MET A 592 -19.43 -18.20 -0.45
C MET A 592 -20.36 -17.04 -0.16
N HIS A 593 -21.53 -17.04 -0.79
CA HIS A 593 -22.59 -16.12 -0.38
C HIS A 593 -22.90 -16.34 1.12
N GLN A 594 -23.13 -15.27 1.88
CA GLN A 594 -23.32 -15.29 3.34
C GLN A 594 -24.33 -16.36 3.77
N ILE A 595 -25.50 -16.41 3.13
CA ILE A 595 -26.54 -17.45 3.35
C ILE A 595 -26.01 -18.87 3.14
N VAL A 596 -25.22 -19.09 2.10
CA VAL A 596 -24.66 -20.42 1.81
C VAL A 596 -23.65 -20.81 2.89
N HIS A 597 -22.86 -19.86 3.37
CA HIS A 597 -21.92 -20.05 4.47
C HIS A 597 -22.63 -20.35 5.79
N GLU A 598 -23.70 -19.63 6.12
CA GLU A 598 -24.49 -19.85 7.32
C GLU A 598 -25.22 -21.19 7.32
N VAL A 599 -25.87 -21.56 6.19
CA VAL A 599 -26.48 -22.90 6.04
C VAL A 599 -25.42 -24.00 6.20
N LEU A 600 -24.24 -23.81 5.60
CA LEU A 600 -23.13 -24.75 5.72
C LEU A 600 -22.63 -24.87 7.18
N LYS A 601 -22.53 -23.78 7.93
CA LYS A 601 -22.18 -23.80 9.36
C LYS A 601 -23.26 -24.47 10.22
N ALA A 602 -24.54 -24.22 9.95
CA ALA A 602 -25.64 -24.83 10.69
C ALA A 602 -25.67 -26.36 10.52
N THR A 603 -25.29 -26.89 9.35
CA THR A 603 -25.19 -28.34 9.12
C THR A 603 -24.05 -29.04 9.87
N ARG A 604 -23.19 -28.28 10.56
CA ARG A 604 -21.83 -28.71 10.91
C ARG A 604 -21.61 -29.25 12.31
N ILE A 605 -22.63 -29.24 13.18
CA ILE A 605 -22.38 -29.34 14.62
C ILE A 605 -21.93 -30.75 15.10
N THR A 606 -21.92 -31.80 14.26
CA THR A 606 -21.71 -33.18 14.79
C THR A 606 -20.88 -34.16 13.95
N HIS A 607 -19.98 -33.75 13.04
CA HIS A 607 -19.26 -34.74 12.20
C HIS A 607 -17.82 -35.10 12.65
N PRO A 608 -17.44 -36.39 12.76
CA PRO A 608 -16.06 -36.86 13.00
C PRO A 608 -15.03 -36.41 11.95
N GLU A 609 -15.49 -36.05 10.74
CA GLU A 609 -14.62 -35.60 9.63
C GLU A 609 -14.02 -34.22 9.88
N THR A 610 -14.69 -33.36 10.65
CA THR A 610 -14.17 -32.02 11.00
C THR A 610 -12.85 -32.14 11.77
N ARG A 611 -12.72 -33.14 12.65
CA ARG A 611 -11.48 -33.41 13.39
C ARG A 611 -10.33 -33.84 12.48
N LYS A 612 -10.62 -34.60 11.42
CA LYS A 612 -9.62 -35.05 10.44
C LYS A 612 -9.17 -33.94 9.50
N ALA A 613 -10.07 -33.00 9.18
CA ALA A 613 -9.80 -31.88 8.29
C ALA A 613 -8.98 -30.75 8.96
N LEU A 614 -9.09 -30.58 10.27
CA LEU A 614 -8.51 -29.46 11.01
C LEU A 614 -6.98 -29.30 10.81
N PRO A 615 -6.13 -30.34 10.93
CA PRO A 615 -4.69 -30.19 10.74
C PRO A 615 -4.31 -29.76 9.32
N ASP A 616 -5.04 -30.25 8.30
CA ASP A 616 -4.79 -29.91 6.90
C ASP A 616 -5.19 -28.46 6.60
N ALA A 617 -6.27 -27.96 7.24
CA ALA A 617 -6.68 -26.57 7.14
C ALA A 617 -5.68 -25.62 7.81
N ILE A 618 -5.24 -25.97 9.03
CA ILE A 618 -4.18 -25.23 9.74
C ILE A 618 -2.93 -25.14 8.88
N ARG A 619 -2.47 -26.27 8.31
CA ARG A 619 -1.28 -26.29 7.45
C ARG A 619 -1.44 -25.43 6.21
N SER A 620 -2.61 -25.47 5.58
CA SER A 620 -2.89 -24.70 4.36
C SER A 620 -2.88 -23.19 4.60
N LEU A 621 -3.50 -22.72 5.68
CA LEU A 621 -3.48 -21.29 6.04
C LEU A 621 -2.11 -20.86 6.57
N HIS A 622 -1.44 -21.71 7.35
CA HIS A 622 -0.09 -21.45 7.84
C HIS A 622 0.89 -21.20 6.69
N GLN A 623 0.82 -22.00 5.62
CA GLN A 623 1.68 -21.80 4.45
C GLN A 623 1.44 -20.44 3.76
N VAL A 624 0.19 -19.99 3.68
CA VAL A 624 -0.14 -18.67 3.12
C VAL A 624 0.37 -17.55 4.01
N LEU A 625 0.26 -17.68 5.33
CA LEU A 625 0.81 -16.70 6.27
C LEU A 625 2.32 -16.57 6.07
N LEU A 626 3.06 -17.69 6.01
CA LEU A 626 4.50 -17.67 5.80
C LEU A 626 4.90 -17.07 4.46
N SER A 627 4.20 -17.40 3.37
CA SER A 627 4.56 -16.89 2.04
C SER A 627 4.33 -15.39 1.86
N GLU A 628 3.35 -14.83 2.57
CA GLU A 628 2.95 -13.42 2.43
C GLU A 628 3.58 -12.52 3.50
N TYR A 629 4.05 -13.09 4.62
CA TYR A 629 4.60 -12.32 5.74
C TYR A 629 5.80 -11.48 5.35
N ASP A 630 6.70 -12.00 4.51
CA ASP A 630 7.89 -11.27 4.06
C ASP A 630 7.55 -10.01 3.25
N GLN A 631 6.37 -9.99 2.61
CA GLN A 631 5.87 -8.85 1.84
C GLN A 631 5.06 -7.84 2.66
N LEU A 632 4.79 -8.13 3.95
CA LEU A 632 3.92 -7.30 4.80
C LEU A 632 4.41 -5.86 4.92
N PHE A 633 5.73 -5.63 4.89
CA PHE A 633 6.33 -4.31 5.05
C PHE A 633 6.69 -3.61 3.73
N THR A 634 6.41 -4.25 2.59
CA THR A 634 6.73 -3.71 1.26
C THR A 634 5.51 -3.59 0.35
N ASN A 635 4.42 -4.32 0.63
CA ASN A 635 3.26 -4.41 -0.24
C ASN A 635 1.96 -4.30 0.57
N GLY A 636 1.22 -3.20 0.38
CA GLY A 636 -0.05 -2.96 1.06
C GLY A 636 -1.12 -4.01 0.72
N HIS A 637 -1.04 -4.63 -0.46
CA HIS A 637 -1.93 -5.74 -0.83
C HIS A 637 -1.61 -7.01 -0.04
N ALA A 638 -0.35 -7.26 0.31
CA ALA A 638 0.01 -8.35 1.20
C ALA A 638 -0.62 -8.13 2.59
N CYS A 639 -0.67 -6.89 3.08
CA CYS A 639 -1.40 -6.57 4.32
C CYS A 639 -2.89 -6.94 4.25
N VAL A 640 -3.57 -6.57 3.14
CA VAL A 640 -4.99 -6.91 2.91
C VAL A 640 -5.19 -8.42 2.87
N LYS A 641 -4.34 -9.14 2.14
CA LYS A 641 -4.39 -10.61 2.05
C LYS A 641 -4.19 -11.27 3.41
N LEU A 642 -3.20 -10.81 4.18
CA LEU A 642 -2.94 -11.31 5.53
C LEU A 642 -4.11 -11.03 6.48
N ARG A 643 -4.74 -9.85 6.44
CA ARG A 643 -5.95 -9.56 7.23
C ARG A 643 -7.06 -10.56 6.95
N ARG A 644 -7.38 -10.81 5.67
CA ARG A 644 -8.38 -11.82 5.27
C ARG A 644 -8.04 -13.22 5.80
N VAL A 645 -6.78 -13.63 5.67
CA VAL A 645 -6.31 -14.94 6.16
C VAL A 645 -6.38 -15.03 7.68
N THR A 646 -6.07 -13.96 8.42
CA THR A 646 -6.20 -13.95 9.89
C THR A 646 -7.64 -14.09 10.36
N SER A 647 -8.62 -13.52 9.65
CA SER A 647 -10.05 -13.74 9.94
C SER A 647 -10.44 -15.21 9.81
N HIS A 648 -9.92 -15.91 8.80
CA HIS A 648 -10.11 -17.35 8.68
C HIS A 648 -9.39 -18.13 9.78
N CYS A 649 -8.19 -17.70 10.19
CA CYS A 649 -7.47 -18.31 11.30
C CYS A 649 -8.22 -18.16 12.63
N LYS A 650 -8.94 -17.06 12.83
CA LYS A 650 -9.77 -16.83 14.02
C LYS A 650 -10.94 -17.81 14.07
N ALA A 651 -11.70 -17.94 12.98
CA ALA A 651 -12.77 -18.93 12.88
C ALA A 651 -12.25 -20.38 13.10
N LEU A 652 -11.05 -20.68 12.60
CA LEU A 652 -10.40 -21.97 12.80
C LEU A 652 -9.98 -22.19 14.26
N HIS A 653 -9.51 -21.14 14.93
CA HIS A 653 -9.16 -21.14 16.34
C HIS A 653 -10.38 -21.33 17.24
N ASP A 654 -11.54 -20.77 16.91
CA ASP A 654 -12.79 -21.01 17.64
C ASP A 654 -13.20 -22.48 17.57
N VAL A 655 -13.07 -23.11 16.39
CA VAL A 655 -13.30 -24.55 16.22
C VAL A 655 -12.27 -25.37 17.00
N LEU A 656 -11.00 -24.97 17.01
CA LEU A 656 -9.97 -25.63 17.81
C LEU A 656 -10.27 -25.54 19.32
N SER A 657 -10.68 -24.36 19.79
CA SER A 657 -10.97 -24.06 21.20
C SER A 657 -12.17 -24.86 21.72
N THR A 658 -13.25 -24.94 20.93
CA THR A 658 -14.42 -25.78 21.26
C THR A 658 -14.08 -27.27 21.32
N MET A 659 -13.16 -27.75 20.47
CA MET A 659 -12.67 -29.13 20.52
C MET A 659 -11.79 -29.39 21.75
N LEU A 660 -10.96 -28.42 22.15
CA LEU A 660 -10.06 -28.52 23.30
C LEU A 660 -10.79 -28.44 24.65
N ALA A 661 -11.96 -27.80 24.73
CA ALA A 661 -12.78 -27.75 25.94
C ALA A 661 -13.17 -29.16 26.45
N ASN A 662 -13.25 -30.16 25.56
CA ASN A 662 -13.49 -31.56 25.88
C ASN A 662 -12.16 -32.32 26.16
N ARG A 663 -11.43 -31.85 27.20
CA ARG A 663 -9.99 -32.09 27.47
C ARG A 663 -9.48 -33.55 27.52
N GLY A 664 -10.33 -34.56 27.69
CA GLY A 664 -9.90 -35.93 28.07
C GLY A 664 -9.22 -36.76 26.98
N ASP A 665 -9.72 -36.76 25.74
CA ASP A 665 -9.24 -37.64 24.65
C ASP A 665 -8.41 -36.91 23.59
N LEU A 666 -8.62 -35.60 23.41
CA LEU A 666 -7.94 -34.83 22.37
C LEU A 666 -6.47 -34.57 22.71
N VAL A 667 -6.14 -34.37 23.99
CA VAL A 667 -4.74 -34.19 24.46
C VAL A 667 -3.92 -35.45 24.18
N LYS A 668 -4.49 -36.67 24.31
CA LYS A 668 -3.82 -37.92 23.93
C LYS A 668 -3.69 -38.09 22.40
N THR A 669 -4.64 -37.56 21.64
CA THR A 669 -4.66 -37.68 20.16
C THR A 669 -3.74 -36.64 19.48
N LEU A 670 -3.64 -35.44 20.05
CA LEU A 670 -2.76 -34.34 19.60
C LEU A 670 -1.34 -34.43 20.19
N ALA A 671 -1.11 -35.26 21.22
CA ALA A 671 0.20 -35.54 21.82
C ALA A 671 1.15 -36.35 20.92
N SER A 672 0.84 -36.58 19.64
CA SER A 672 1.91 -36.85 18.69
C SER A 672 2.79 -35.60 18.62
N SER A 673 4.05 -35.73 19.04
CA SER A 673 5.00 -34.62 19.31
C SER A 673 5.10 -33.55 18.21
N ASN A 674 4.78 -33.91 16.97
CA ASN A 674 4.84 -33.00 15.82
C ASN A 674 3.57 -32.15 15.62
N THR A 675 2.41 -32.56 16.15
CA THR A 675 1.14 -31.85 15.92
C THR A 675 1.00 -30.63 16.83
N SER A 676 1.39 -30.75 18.11
CA SER A 676 1.37 -29.62 19.06
C SER A 676 2.30 -28.49 18.61
N ALA A 677 3.53 -28.81 18.22
CA ALA A 677 4.49 -27.84 17.69
C ALA A 677 3.98 -27.14 16.41
N SER A 678 3.33 -27.89 15.50
CA SER A 678 2.75 -27.32 14.27
C SER A 678 1.61 -26.33 14.55
N ILE A 679 0.75 -26.65 15.52
CA ILE A 679 -0.34 -25.76 15.95
C ILE A 679 0.24 -24.52 16.64
N ALA A 680 1.22 -24.71 17.54
CA ALA A 680 1.88 -23.60 18.23
C ALA A 680 2.59 -22.65 17.25
N ALA A 681 3.26 -23.20 16.23
CA ALA A 681 3.88 -22.41 15.17
C ALA A 681 2.85 -21.57 14.40
N TRP A 682 1.74 -22.19 13.98
CA TRP A 682 0.65 -21.47 13.30
C TRP A 682 0.05 -20.37 14.18
N LEU A 683 -0.21 -20.64 15.45
CA LEU A 683 -0.72 -19.63 16.39
C LEU A 683 0.28 -18.48 16.58
N SER A 684 1.57 -18.80 16.68
CA SER A 684 2.64 -17.81 16.86
C SER A 684 2.77 -16.86 15.66
N ILE A 685 2.82 -17.40 14.42
CA ILE A 685 2.91 -16.56 13.22
C ILE A 685 1.61 -15.76 13.01
N THR A 686 0.44 -16.35 13.30
CA THR A 686 -0.83 -15.61 13.23
C THR A 686 -0.85 -14.46 14.23
N ALA A 687 -0.38 -14.68 15.47
CA ALA A 687 -0.25 -13.63 16.48
C ALA A 687 0.73 -12.53 16.04
N THR A 688 1.84 -12.92 15.41
CA THR A 688 2.83 -11.98 14.86
C THR A 688 2.22 -11.10 13.78
N VAL A 689 1.52 -11.71 12.81
CA VAL A 689 0.81 -11.00 11.74
C VAL A 689 -0.23 -10.05 12.32
N CYS A 690 -1.05 -10.48 13.26
CA CYS A 690 -2.04 -9.62 13.93
C CYS A 690 -1.36 -8.46 14.70
N CYS A 691 -0.23 -8.72 15.34
CA CYS A 691 0.56 -7.72 16.08
C CYS A 691 1.11 -6.62 15.15
N ASP A 692 1.60 -7.00 13.96
CA ASP A 692 2.17 -6.05 12.98
C ASP A 692 1.12 -5.38 12.08
N LEU A 693 -0.06 -5.97 11.94
CA LEU A 693 -1.24 -5.33 11.35
C LEU A 693 -2.08 -4.54 12.36
N SER A 694 -1.58 -4.36 13.59
CA SER A 694 -2.18 -3.52 14.63
C SER A 694 -3.58 -3.96 15.07
N ASN A 695 -3.80 -5.28 15.14
CA ASN A 695 -4.98 -5.91 15.72
C ASN A 695 -4.62 -6.58 17.07
N PRO A 696 -4.53 -5.80 18.16
CA PRO A 696 -4.07 -6.30 19.45
C PRO A 696 -5.05 -7.32 20.08
N SER A 697 -6.34 -7.26 19.76
CA SER A 697 -7.36 -8.20 20.26
C SER A 697 -7.17 -9.62 19.73
N ASP A 698 -6.92 -9.77 18.43
CA ASP A 698 -6.67 -11.09 17.87
C ASP A 698 -5.24 -11.55 18.17
N ALA A 699 -4.27 -10.63 18.21
CA ALA A 699 -2.90 -10.95 18.57
C ALA A 699 -2.77 -11.54 19.99
N ILE A 700 -3.53 -11.02 20.98
CA ILE A 700 -3.52 -11.59 22.35
C ILE A 700 -4.17 -12.96 22.39
N LEU A 701 -5.26 -13.15 21.65
CA LEU A 701 -5.97 -14.43 21.57
C LEU A 701 -5.05 -15.54 21.07
N PHE A 702 -4.38 -15.30 19.94
CA PHE A 702 -3.48 -16.28 19.33
C PHE A 702 -2.21 -16.48 20.14
N SER A 703 -1.56 -15.42 20.64
CA SER A 703 -0.32 -15.56 21.42
C SER A 703 -0.53 -16.28 22.74
N THR A 704 -1.63 -15.98 23.46
CA THR A 704 -1.98 -16.69 24.70
C THR A 704 -2.26 -18.16 24.44
N SER A 705 -2.97 -18.46 23.34
CA SER A 705 -3.21 -19.85 22.93
C SER A 705 -1.92 -20.56 22.56
N ALA A 706 -0.99 -19.89 21.87
CA ALA A 706 0.33 -20.46 21.55
C ALA A 706 1.14 -20.78 22.81
N CYS A 707 1.12 -19.90 23.82
CA CYS A 707 1.77 -20.13 25.11
C CYS A 707 1.23 -21.39 25.81
N ALA A 708 -0.08 -21.64 25.76
CA ALA A 708 -0.68 -22.84 26.35
C ALA A 708 -0.19 -24.14 25.69
N PHE A 709 0.33 -24.10 24.45
CA PHE A 709 0.88 -25.27 23.78
C PHE A 709 2.32 -25.60 24.17
N ILE A 710 3.05 -24.67 24.81
CA ILE A 710 4.47 -24.85 25.17
C ILE A 710 4.67 -26.08 26.06
N GLU A 711 3.79 -26.31 27.04
CA GLU A 711 3.88 -27.44 27.97
C GLU A 711 3.75 -28.82 27.28
N TYR A 712 3.19 -28.85 26.07
CA TYR A 712 2.97 -30.08 25.29
C TYR A 712 4.00 -30.29 24.17
N MET A 713 5.01 -29.42 24.08
CA MET A 713 6.08 -29.54 23.09
C MET A 713 7.20 -30.44 23.62
N SER A 714 7.83 -31.22 22.74
CA SER A 714 9.01 -32.02 23.10
C SER A 714 10.22 -31.12 23.34
N ASN A 715 11.24 -31.58 24.08
CA ASN A 715 12.48 -30.82 24.31
C ASN A 715 13.51 -31.10 23.20
N THR A 716 13.25 -30.61 21.98
CA THR A 716 14.21 -30.64 20.87
C THR A 716 14.79 -29.25 20.64
N LYS A 717 15.93 -29.15 19.95
CA LYS A 717 16.51 -27.84 19.63
C LYS A 717 15.56 -26.98 18.79
N GLU A 718 14.73 -27.58 17.93
CA GLU A 718 13.79 -26.86 17.07
C GLU A 718 12.57 -26.35 17.84
N THR A 719 12.06 -27.13 18.79
CA THR A 719 10.93 -26.71 19.64
C THR A 719 11.36 -25.67 20.67
N GLU A 720 12.60 -25.68 21.15
CA GLU A 720 13.15 -24.61 21.99
C GLU A 720 13.25 -23.27 21.25
N LYS A 721 13.61 -23.30 19.95
CA LYS A 721 13.55 -22.08 19.10
C LYS A 721 12.13 -21.55 19.02
N LEU A 722 11.19 -22.44 18.70
CA LEU A 722 9.78 -22.07 18.61
C LEU A 722 9.22 -21.57 19.94
N LYS A 723 9.63 -22.15 21.08
CA LYS A 723 9.28 -21.67 22.42
C LYS A 723 9.78 -20.23 22.63
N ALA A 724 11.04 -19.96 22.29
CA ALA A 724 11.59 -18.60 22.39
C ALA A 724 10.80 -17.61 21.53
N ASP A 725 10.44 -18.00 20.29
CA ASP A 725 9.65 -17.17 19.38
C ASP A 725 8.24 -16.90 19.91
N ILE A 726 7.54 -17.91 20.43
CA ILE A 726 6.20 -17.76 21.03
C ILE A 726 6.23 -16.76 22.19
N LEU A 727 7.19 -16.91 23.11
CA LEU A 727 7.33 -16.00 24.25
C LEU A 727 7.72 -14.58 23.82
N ALA A 728 8.57 -14.45 22.79
CA ALA A 728 8.91 -13.14 22.22
C ALA A 728 7.68 -12.43 21.64
N VAL A 729 6.86 -13.16 20.87
CA VAL A 729 5.63 -12.65 20.26
C VAL A 729 4.63 -12.27 21.34
N HIS A 730 4.41 -13.12 22.34
CA HIS A 730 3.50 -12.82 23.44
C HIS A 730 3.94 -11.57 24.21
N GLY A 731 5.24 -11.45 24.54
CA GLY A 731 5.80 -10.24 25.14
C GLY A 731 5.56 -8.98 24.29
N ARG A 732 5.80 -9.03 22.97
CA ARG A 732 5.48 -7.92 22.07
C ARG A 732 4.00 -7.53 22.09
N VAL A 733 3.10 -8.51 22.14
CA VAL A 733 1.66 -8.27 22.20
C VAL A 733 1.26 -7.62 23.54
N LEU A 734 1.82 -8.08 24.65
CA LEU A 734 1.61 -7.47 25.97
C LEU A 734 2.12 -6.02 26.00
N THR A 735 3.24 -5.72 25.34
CA THR A 735 3.71 -4.33 25.15
C THR A 735 2.68 -3.47 24.41
N LEU A 736 2.04 -3.99 23.35
CA LEU A 736 0.98 -3.26 22.64
C LEU A 736 -0.24 -2.99 23.51
N GLN A 737 -0.58 -3.92 24.41
CA GLN A 737 -1.67 -3.76 25.38
C GLN A 737 -1.29 -2.92 26.61
N CYS A 738 -0.09 -2.33 26.63
CA CYS A 738 0.44 -1.56 27.74
C CYS A 738 0.61 -2.36 29.04
N GLN A 739 0.74 -3.69 28.95
CA GLN A 739 1.05 -4.60 30.07
C GLN A 739 2.57 -4.83 30.14
N TYR A 740 3.30 -3.78 30.48
CA TYR A 740 4.75 -3.75 30.30
C TYR A 740 5.51 -4.66 31.28
N GLU A 741 5.05 -4.80 32.52
CA GLU A 741 5.68 -5.66 33.53
C GLU A 741 5.59 -7.14 33.13
N LEU A 742 4.41 -7.59 32.70
CA LEU A 742 4.23 -8.96 32.19
C LEU A 742 5.04 -9.16 30.90
N SER A 743 5.02 -8.17 30.01
CA SER A 743 5.83 -8.23 28.79
C SER A 743 7.31 -8.43 29.09
N LEU A 744 7.86 -7.78 30.12
CA LEU A 744 9.26 -7.90 30.50
C LEU A 744 9.59 -9.35 30.88
N LEU A 745 8.78 -9.99 31.73
CA LEU A 745 8.98 -11.38 32.16
C LEU A 745 9.05 -12.36 30.98
N PHE A 746 8.09 -12.27 30.05
CA PHE A 746 8.05 -13.15 28.88
C PHE A 746 9.23 -12.90 27.92
N LEU A 747 9.62 -11.63 27.73
CA LEU A 747 10.77 -11.28 26.89
C LEU A 747 12.10 -11.72 27.53
N GLU A 748 12.23 -11.70 28.85
CA GLU A 748 13.41 -12.20 29.56
C GLU A 748 13.54 -13.71 29.41
N GLU A 749 12.46 -14.46 29.60
CA GLU A 749 12.46 -15.92 29.38
C GLU A 749 12.82 -16.25 27.93
N SER A 750 12.18 -15.59 26.96
CA SER A 750 12.51 -15.73 25.53
C SER A 750 13.99 -15.45 25.24
N THR A 751 14.55 -14.40 25.85
CA THR A 751 15.96 -14.02 25.68
C THR A 751 16.89 -15.08 26.25
N ASN A 752 16.58 -15.63 27.43
CA ASN A 752 17.37 -16.67 28.08
C ASN A 752 17.41 -17.95 27.23
N ILE A 753 16.26 -18.37 26.69
CA ILE A 753 16.19 -19.54 25.79
C ILE A 753 16.96 -19.25 24.50
N SER A 754 16.79 -18.06 23.90
CA SER A 754 17.50 -17.67 22.69
C SER A 754 19.03 -17.70 22.87
N ILE A 755 19.52 -17.23 24.02
CA ILE A 755 20.95 -17.30 24.37
C ILE A 755 21.41 -18.75 24.48
N ALA A 756 20.63 -19.63 25.10
CA ALA A 756 20.98 -21.04 25.25
C ALA A 756 21.02 -21.78 23.90
N VAL A 757 20.10 -21.46 22.99
CA VAL A 757 19.93 -22.16 21.70
C VAL A 757 20.90 -21.66 20.62
N TYR A 758 21.05 -20.35 20.50
CA TYR A 758 21.81 -19.71 19.42
C TYR A 758 23.18 -19.16 19.86
N GLY A 759 23.38 -18.96 21.16
CA GLY A 759 24.57 -18.31 21.70
C GLY A 759 24.41 -16.79 21.84
N LYS A 760 25.21 -16.20 22.74
CA LYS A 760 25.11 -14.77 23.15
C LYS A 760 25.35 -13.76 22.02
N GLU A 761 26.01 -14.17 20.95
CA GLU A 761 26.42 -13.28 19.85
C GLU A 761 25.59 -13.48 18.57
N HIS A 762 24.44 -14.15 18.66
CA HIS A 762 23.57 -14.39 17.52
C HIS A 762 22.63 -13.21 17.22
N ALA A 763 22.27 -13.01 15.95
CA ALA A 763 21.40 -11.91 15.51
C ALA A 763 20.02 -11.91 16.22
N THR A 764 19.43 -13.09 16.41
CA THR A 764 18.18 -13.26 17.17
C THR A 764 18.27 -12.68 18.58
N VAL A 765 19.41 -12.88 19.28
CA VAL A 765 19.61 -12.36 20.64
C VAL A 765 19.71 -10.84 20.64
N ALA A 766 20.26 -10.22 19.59
CA ALA A 766 20.22 -8.76 19.42
C ALA A 766 18.77 -8.26 19.30
N GLY A 767 17.92 -8.98 18.55
CA GLY A 767 16.48 -8.71 18.46
C GLY A 767 15.77 -8.81 19.82
N CYS A 768 16.06 -9.86 20.60
CA CYS A 768 15.54 -10.03 21.95
C CYS A 768 15.92 -8.84 22.87
N TYR A 769 17.18 -8.41 22.85
CA TYR A 769 17.63 -7.25 23.62
C TYR A 769 16.97 -5.94 23.15
N ASN A 770 16.70 -5.77 21.85
CA ASN A 770 15.94 -4.61 21.38
C ASN A 770 14.51 -4.62 21.95
N ASN A 771 13.85 -5.78 22.03
CA ASN A 771 12.52 -5.89 22.64
C ASN A 771 12.55 -5.57 24.13
N LEU A 772 13.52 -6.11 24.88
CA LEU A 772 13.74 -5.77 26.29
C LEU A 772 14.01 -4.28 26.50
N GLY A 773 14.81 -3.67 25.64
CA GLY A 773 15.06 -2.22 25.65
C GLY A 773 13.80 -1.40 25.40
N ASN A 774 12.98 -1.83 24.44
CA ASN A 774 11.71 -1.18 24.11
C ASN A 774 10.71 -1.20 25.29
N VAL A 775 10.53 -2.36 25.94
CA VAL A 775 9.61 -2.47 27.08
C VAL A 775 10.13 -1.71 28.31
N SER A 776 11.43 -1.80 28.60
CA SER A 776 12.06 -1.06 29.72
C SER A 776 11.91 0.45 29.54
N ARG A 777 12.08 0.95 28.31
CA ARG A 777 11.84 2.36 27.99
C ARG A 777 10.38 2.77 28.19
N LYS A 778 9.42 1.89 27.87
CA LYS A 778 7.99 2.14 28.09
C LYS A 778 7.60 2.13 29.58
N LEU A 779 8.29 1.34 30.40
CA LEU A 779 8.21 1.39 31.87
C LEU A 779 8.85 2.65 32.48
N GLY A 780 9.65 3.39 31.71
CA GLY A 780 10.39 4.55 32.19
C GLY A 780 11.77 4.23 32.76
N ASP A 781 12.20 2.96 32.77
CA ASP A 781 13.59 2.60 33.13
C ASP A 781 14.52 2.79 31.92
N TYR A 782 14.86 4.04 31.67
CA TYR A 782 15.77 4.42 30.58
C TYR A 782 17.21 3.93 30.81
N SER A 783 17.61 3.68 32.06
CA SER A 783 18.96 3.20 32.37
C SER A 783 19.13 1.76 31.96
N GLU A 784 18.15 0.91 32.28
CA GLU A 784 18.09 -0.48 31.87
C GLU A 784 17.87 -0.61 30.36
N ALA A 785 16.96 0.18 29.78
CA ALA A 785 16.76 0.23 28.33
C ALA A 785 18.06 0.50 27.57
N LYS A 786 18.88 1.44 28.06
CA LYS A 786 20.19 1.75 27.50
C LYS A 786 21.15 0.55 27.56
N VAL A 787 21.13 -0.23 28.65
CA VAL A 787 21.97 -1.43 28.77
C VAL A 787 21.57 -2.45 27.70
N TYR A 788 20.28 -2.71 27.54
CA TYR A 788 19.80 -3.66 26.53
C TYR A 788 20.06 -3.19 25.10
N TYR A 789 19.75 -1.94 24.76
CA TYR A 789 20.06 -1.40 23.42
C TYR A 789 21.56 -1.41 23.12
N LYS A 790 22.42 -1.18 24.12
CA LYS A 790 23.88 -1.28 23.93
C LYS A 790 24.34 -2.71 23.68
N LYS A 791 23.76 -3.70 24.37
CA LYS A 791 24.02 -5.13 24.09
C LYS A 791 23.59 -5.49 22.67
N ALA A 792 22.39 -5.10 22.26
CA ALA A 792 21.90 -5.31 20.90
C ALA A 792 22.83 -4.67 19.86
N LEU A 793 23.17 -3.38 20.04
CA LEU A 793 24.07 -2.64 19.16
C LEU A 793 25.42 -3.34 18.99
N ASN A 794 26.03 -3.79 20.08
CA ASN A 794 27.34 -4.46 20.03
C ASN A 794 27.28 -5.76 19.23
N ILE A 795 26.21 -6.55 19.39
CA ILE A 795 26.01 -7.78 18.63
C ILE A 795 25.78 -7.45 17.16
N THR A 796 24.85 -6.54 16.85
CA THR A 796 24.55 -6.11 15.48
C THR A 796 25.80 -5.59 14.77
N LYS A 797 26.61 -4.77 15.44
CA LYS A 797 27.87 -4.26 14.92
C LYS A 797 28.89 -5.36 14.64
N LYS A 798 28.99 -6.37 15.51
CA LYS A 798 29.91 -7.51 15.33
C LYS A 798 29.51 -8.40 14.16
N ILE A 799 28.20 -8.64 13.98
CA ILE A 799 27.68 -9.53 12.94
C ILE A 799 27.76 -8.86 11.57
N TYR A 800 27.24 -7.64 11.45
CA TYR A 800 26.96 -7.01 10.17
C TYR A 800 27.97 -5.92 9.75
N GLY A 801 28.91 -5.54 10.63
CA GLY A 801 29.86 -4.45 10.36
C GLY A 801 29.25 -3.06 10.52
N GLU A 802 29.93 -2.04 9.99
CA GLU A 802 29.63 -0.60 10.25
C GLU A 802 28.56 0.01 9.32
N GLU A 803 28.15 -0.68 8.25
CA GLU A 803 27.35 -0.08 7.17
C GLU A 803 26.00 -0.78 6.92
N HIS A 804 25.55 -1.64 7.83
CA HIS A 804 24.32 -2.40 7.67
C HIS A 804 23.07 -1.63 8.15
N PRO A 805 21.88 -1.77 7.50
CA PRO A 805 20.67 -1.02 7.87
C PRO A 805 20.22 -1.24 9.32
N ASN A 806 20.33 -2.47 9.84
CA ASN A 806 20.04 -2.77 11.24
C ASN A 806 20.88 -1.93 12.23
N LEU A 807 22.08 -1.49 11.85
CA LEU A 807 22.92 -0.65 12.69
C LEU A 807 22.36 0.77 12.80
N ALA A 808 21.76 1.31 11.73
CA ALA A 808 21.05 2.58 11.77
C ALA A 808 19.87 2.53 12.77
N THR A 809 19.13 1.41 12.80
CA THR A 809 18.06 1.19 13.77
C THR A 809 18.59 1.11 15.20
N SER A 810 19.68 0.36 15.44
CA SER A 810 20.32 0.30 16.76
C SER A 810 20.85 1.65 17.23
N TYR A 811 21.46 2.44 16.34
CA TYR A 811 21.91 3.79 16.66
C TYR A 811 20.73 4.74 16.93
N ASN A 812 19.64 4.65 16.17
CA ASN A 812 18.42 5.40 16.46
C ASN A 812 17.85 5.05 17.84
N ASN A 813 17.80 3.76 18.23
CA ASN A 813 17.35 3.34 19.55
C ASN A 813 18.24 3.91 20.67
N MET A 814 19.56 3.89 20.48
CA MET A 814 20.50 4.53 21.39
C MET A 814 20.28 6.05 21.47
N GLY A 815 20.05 6.71 20.34
CA GLY A 815 19.73 8.14 20.30
C GLY A 815 18.48 8.47 21.11
N VAL A 816 17.41 7.67 20.94
CA VAL A 816 16.15 7.88 21.68
C VAL A 816 16.36 7.71 23.18
N VAL A 817 17.00 6.63 23.63
CA VAL A 817 17.17 6.41 25.08
C VAL A 817 18.07 7.46 25.73
N TYR A 818 19.09 7.99 25.01
CA TYR A 818 19.86 9.12 25.51
C TYR A 818 19.04 10.42 25.57
N SER A 819 18.14 10.63 24.60
CA SER A 819 17.22 11.78 24.62
C SER A 819 16.25 11.70 25.81
N ASP A 820 15.71 10.51 26.10
CA ASP A 820 14.84 10.26 27.26
C ASP A 820 15.59 10.49 28.58
N LEU A 821 16.88 10.16 28.62
CA LEU A 821 17.80 10.46 29.73
C LEU A 821 18.24 11.94 29.81
N ARG A 822 17.73 12.82 28.93
CA ARG A 822 18.15 14.25 28.81
C ARG A 822 19.64 14.44 28.49
N ARG A 823 20.28 13.43 27.90
CA ARG A 823 21.68 13.42 27.46
C ARG A 823 21.74 13.72 25.96
N HIS A 824 21.39 14.96 25.64
CA HIS A 824 21.13 15.38 24.26
C HIS A 824 22.39 15.39 23.36
N HIS A 825 23.58 15.60 23.93
CA HIS A 825 24.83 15.54 23.17
C HIS A 825 25.13 14.12 22.67
N GLU A 826 24.99 13.13 23.54
CA GLU A 826 25.17 11.73 23.19
C GLU A 826 24.08 11.26 22.22
N ALA A 827 22.83 11.66 22.47
CA ALA A 827 21.72 11.38 21.54
C ALA A 827 22.03 11.87 20.13
N LYS A 828 22.55 13.10 20.01
CA LYS A 828 22.98 13.69 18.74
C LYS A 828 24.05 12.85 18.04
N GLU A 829 25.11 12.43 18.72
CA GLU A 829 26.17 11.60 18.12
C GLU A 829 25.62 10.29 17.52
N TYR A 830 24.68 9.66 18.22
CA TYR A 830 24.05 8.43 17.74
C TYR A 830 23.12 8.67 16.55
N TYR A 831 22.32 9.74 16.57
CA TYR A 831 21.49 10.11 15.42
C TYR A 831 22.31 10.53 14.19
N GLU A 832 23.47 11.19 14.37
CA GLU A 832 24.38 11.51 13.27
C GLU A 832 24.96 10.23 12.63
N LYS A 833 25.31 9.22 13.43
CA LYS A 833 25.71 7.91 12.89
C LYS A 833 24.57 7.22 12.14
N ALA A 834 23.35 7.29 12.68
CA ALA A 834 22.18 6.71 12.04
C ALA A 834 21.87 7.38 10.68
N VAL A 835 22.00 8.71 10.57
CA VAL A 835 21.67 9.43 9.33
C VAL A 835 22.66 9.14 8.22
N ILE A 836 23.96 9.01 8.54
CA ILE A 836 25.00 8.66 7.56
C ILE A 836 24.70 7.31 6.93
N ILE A 837 24.36 6.31 7.76
CA ILE A 837 24.01 4.97 7.27
C ILE A 837 22.71 5.02 6.47
N ALA A 838 21.68 5.71 6.98
CA ALA A 838 20.39 5.82 6.29
C ALA A 838 20.51 6.49 4.92
N GLN A 839 21.30 7.57 4.79
CA GLN A 839 21.57 8.25 3.52
C GLN A 839 22.35 7.36 2.54
N LYS A 840 23.32 6.58 3.05
CA LYS A 840 24.14 5.71 2.22
C LYS A 840 23.33 4.55 1.65
N ILE A 841 22.45 3.96 2.47
CA ILE A 841 21.67 2.77 2.10
C ILE A 841 20.41 3.16 1.33
N TYR A 842 19.60 4.05 1.91
CA TYR A 842 18.26 4.36 1.39
C TYR A 842 18.22 5.60 0.50
N GLY A 843 19.29 6.41 0.51
CA GLY A 843 19.30 7.71 -0.17
C GLY A 843 18.79 8.87 0.70
N GLU A 844 18.93 10.09 0.20
CA GLU A 844 18.53 11.32 0.91
C GLU A 844 17.03 11.55 0.85
N GLU A 845 16.33 11.02 -0.15
CA GLU A 845 14.90 11.24 -0.36
C GLU A 845 14.04 10.05 0.11
N HIS A 846 14.53 9.28 1.08
CA HIS A 846 13.81 8.16 1.70
C HIS A 846 13.18 8.52 3.04
N ALA A 847 12.08 7.85 3.38
CA ALA A 847 11.31 8.12 4.61
C ALA A 847 12.07 7.76 5.90
N ASP A 848 12.91 6.72 5.89
CA ASP A 848 13.80 6.43 7.04
C ASP A 848 14.87 7.51 7.25
N THR A 849 15.33 8.14 6.17
CA THR A 849 16.22 9.31 6.23
C THR A 849 15.48 10.51 6.79
N ALA A 850 14.25 10.78 6.33
CA ALA A 850 13.40 11.83 6.88
C ALA A 850 13.10 11.64 8.38
N ARG A 851 12.85 10.40 8.81
CA ARG A 851 12.67 10.05 10.23
C ARG A 851 13.90 10.41 11.04
N THR A 852 15.09 10.07 10.53
CA THR A 852 16.35 10.35 11.24
C THR A 852 16.66 11.85 11.26
N TYR A 853 16.39 12.59 10.18
CA TYR A 853 16.45 14.06 10.20
C TYR A 853 15.47 14.67 11.19
N ASN A 854 14.25 14.14 11.30
CA ASN A 854 13.30 14.64 12.29
C ASN A 854 13.82 14.44 13.72
N ASN A 855 14.47 13.30 14.02
CA ASN A 855 15.10 13.05 15.32
C ASN A 855 16.29 13.99 15.58
N LEU A 856 17.12 14.24 14.56
CA LEU A 856 18.19 15.24 14.62
C LEU A 856 17.63 16.65 14.88
N GLY A 857 16.54 17.02 14.21
CA GLY A 857 15.87 18.30 14.45
C GLY A 857 15.40 18.45 15.89
N ASN A 858 14.78 17.40 16.44
CA ASN A 858 14.33 17.38 17.83
C ASN A 858 15.51 17.55 18.82
N VAL A 859 16.58 16.77 18.66
CA VAL A 859 17.72 16.85 19.59
C VAL A 859 18.46 18.19 19.47
N HIS A 860 18.55 18.77 18.27
CA HIS A 860 19.12 20.11 18.09
C HIS A 860 18.25 21.19 18.74
N ASN A 861 16.92 21.05 18.70
CA ASN A 861 16.01 21.96 19.39
C ASN A 861 16.18 21.86 20.92
N ASP A 862 16.32 20.66 21.46
CA ASP A 862 16.57 20.44 22.90
C ASP A 862 17.94 20.99 23.35
N LEU A 863 18.94 20.95 22.46
CA LEU A 863 20.24 21.60 22.63
C LEU A 863 20.22 23.12 22.41
N GLN A 864 19.05 23.73 22.14
CA GLN A 864 18.89 25.15 21.83
C GLN A 864 19.65 25.61 20.57
N GLN A 865 19.98 24.67 19.67
CA GLN A 865 20.63 24.93 18.39
C GLN A 865 19.58 25.10 17.29
N TYR A 866 18.77 26.14 17.43
CA TYR A 866 17.53 26.30 16.66
C TYR A 866 17.74 26.39 15.14
N ASP A 867 18.83 26.99 14.66
CA ASP A 867 19.13 27.06 13.23
C ASP A 867 19.33 25.67 12.60
N ARG A 868 20.06 24.79 13.30
CA ARG A 868 20.26 23.41 12.88
C ARG A 868 18.98 22.60 13.00
N ALA A 869 18.23 22.78 14.08
CA ALA A 869 16.93 22.13 14.26
C ALA A 869 15.98 22.46 13.10
N MET A 870 15.92 23.74 12.73
CA MET A 870 15.12 24.22 11.61
C MET A 870 15.58 23.62 10.28
N ALA A 871 16.89 23.57 10.01
CA ALA A 871 17.42 22.96 8.79
C ALA A 871 16.99 21.49 8.66
N TYR A 872 17.20 20.69 9.70
CA TYR A 872 16.83 19.27 9.69
C TYR A 872 15.31 19.05 9.58
N HIS A 873 14.50 19.83 10.29
CA HIS A 873 13.05 19.72 10.17
C HIS A 873 12.53 20.17 8.79
N LYS A 874 13.18 21.14 8.13
CA LYS A 874 12.84 21.55 6.76
C LYS A 874 13.18 20.45 5.75
N GLU A 875 14.34 19.79 5.87
CA GLU A 875 14.67 18.64 5.02
C GLU A 875 13.72 17.47 5.25
N ALA A 876 13.42 17.14 6.51
CA ALA A 876 12.43 16.10 6.83
C ALA A 876 11.04 16.45 6.25
N LEU A 877 10.59 17.70 6.36
CA LEU A 877 9.34 18.18 5.78
C LEU A 877 9.33 18.05 4.25
N LYS A 878 10.42 18.47 3.58
CA LYS A 878 10.58 18.38 2.13
C LYS A 878 10.46 16.94 1.65
N ILE A 879 11.18 16.02 2.29
CA ILE A 879 11.15 14.59 1.93
C ILE A 879 9.75 14.02 2.20
N ARG A 880 9.16 14.28 3.38
CA ARG A 880 7.82 13.79 3.73
C ARG A 880 6.74 14.29 2.78
N LYS A 881 6.79 15.55 2.35
CA LYS A 881 5.87 16.09 1.34
C LYS A 881 6.03 15.38 -0.01
N LYS A 882 7.27 15.07 -0.40
CA LYS A 882 7.56 14.36 -1.64
C LYS A 882 7.04 12.92 -1.61
N ILE A 883 7.25 12.20 -0.50
CA ILE A 883 6.87 10.79 -0.35
C ILE A 883 5.37 10.62 -0.14
N TYR A 884 4.80 11.41 0.78
CA TYR A 884 3.45 11.19 1.27
C TYR A 884 2.40 12.19 0.73
N GLY A 885 2.86 13.26 0.05
CA GLY A 885 2.00 14.39 -0.31
C GLY A 885 1.81 15.39 0.83
N GLU A 886 1.11 16.49 0.53
CA GLU A 886 0.91 17.62 1.45
C GLU A 886 -0.01 17.31 2.64
N GLU A 887 -0.92 16.34 2.49
CA GLU A 887 -2.01 16.07 3.46
C GLU A 887 -1.77 14.83 4.34
N HIS A 888 -0.50 14.49 4.62
CA HIS A 888 -0.13 13.34 5.46
C HIS A 888 0.15 13.70 6.93
N ALA A 889 -0.13 12.77 7.85
CA ALA A 889 0.11 12.90 9.29
C ALA A 889 1.54 13.32 9.64
N ASP A 890 2.54 12.72 9.01
CA ASP A 890 3.96 13.02 9.23
C ASP A 890 4.37 14.41 8.73
N VAL A 891 3.70 14.92 7.69
CA VAL A 891 3.88 16.31 7.22
C VAL A 891 3.34 17.26 8.28
N ALA A 892 2.18 16.98 8.87
CA ALA A 892 1.65 17.74 10.00
C ALA A 892 2.58 17.70 11.22
N GLY A 893 3.19 16.54 11.50
CA GLY A 893 4.22 16.38 12.53
C GLY A 893 5.43 17.30 12.29
N SER A 894 5.89 17.38 11.04
CA SER A 894 7.03 18.23 10.66
C SER A 894 6.71 19.73 10.79
N TYR A 895 5.53 20.16 10.36
CA TYR A 895 5.06 21.53 10.58
C TYR A 895 4.92 21.85 12.07
N ASN A 896 4.41 20.93 12.87
CA ASN A 896 4.32 21.11 14.32
C ASN A 896 5.70 21.32 14.96
N ASN A 897 6.71 20.54 14.54
CA ASN A 897 8.06 20.66 15.07
C ASN A 897 8.73 21.97 14.62
N LEU A 898 8.56 22.38 13.35
CA LEU A 898 9.00 23.71 12.88
C LEU A 898 8.32 24.85 13.66
N GLY A 899 7.02 24.73 13.94
CA GLY A 899 6.29 25.71 14.74
C GLY A 899 6.87 25.87 16.14
N ASN A 900 7.25 24.74 16.78
CA ASN A 900 7.93 24.76 18.06
C ASN A 900 9.30 25.45 17.99
N VAL A 901 10.10 25.18 16.95
CA VAL A 901 11.41 25.83 16.77
C VAL A 901 11.25 27.34 16.57
N TYR A 902 10.32 27.77 15.70
CA TYR A 902 10.03 29.20 15.51
C TYR A 902 9.54 29.88 16.79
N ARG A 903 8.72 29.19 17.59
CA ARG A 903 8.30 29.71 18.91
C ARG A 903 9.49 29.92 19.83
N ASN A 904 10.41 28.97 19.89
CA ASN A 904 11.59 29.05 20.73
C ASN A 904 12.55 30.18 20.28
N LEU A 905 12.57 30.50 18.98
CA LEU A 905 13.26 31.66 18.41
C LEU A 905 12.54 33.01 18.65
N GLY A 906 11.32 33.00 19.19
CA GLY A 906 10.49 34.20 19.33
C GLY A 906 9.85 34.69 18.01
N GLU A 907 9.92 33.89 16.95
CA GLU A 907 9.29 34.16 15.65
C GLU A 907 7.82 33.70 15.63
N TYR A 908 6.99 34.36 16.43
CA TYR A 908 5.61 33.92 16.69
C TYR A 908 4.69 33.90 15.44
N VAL A 909 4.97 34.73 14.43
CA VAL A 909 4.18 34.75 13.18
C VAL A 909 4.39 33.47 12.37
N GLN A 910 5.65 33.08 12.17
CA GLN A 910 6.05 31.84 11.49
C GLN A 910 5.59 30.63 12.30
N ALA A 911 5.75 30.66 13.63
CA ALA A 911 5.28 29.60 14.52
C ALA A 911 3.77 29.38 14.37
N LYS A 912 2.98 30.46 14.35
CA LYS A 912 1.52 30.41 14.12
C LYS A 912 1.21 29.78 12.77
N GLN A 913 1.87 30.21 11.69
CA GLN A 913 1.64 29.66 10.35
C GLN A 913 1.88 28.14 10.32
N CYS A 914 3.00 27.68 10.87
CA CYS A 914 3.31 26.25 10.94
C CYS A 914 2.28 25.47 11.77
N HIS A 915 1.89 25.96 12.94
CA HIS A 915 0.89 25.27 13.76
C HIS A 915 -0.51 25.27 13.13
N VAL A 916 -0.89 26.32 12.39
CA VAL A 916 -2.15 26.34 11.61
C VAL A 916 -2.12 25.30 10.49
N MET A 917 -1.00 25.17 9.76
CA MET A 917 -0.86 24.13 8.74
C MET A 917 -0.94 22.73 9.34
N ALA A 918 -0.26 22.49 10.47
CA ALA A 918 -0.35 21.23 11.20
C ALA A 918 -1.79 20.93 11.67
N LEU A 919 -2.50 21.93 12.20
CA LEU A 919 -3.89 21.82 12.63
C LEU A 919 -4.79 21.42 11.46
N LYS A 920 -4.70 22.13 10.34
CA LYS A 920 -5.53 21.88 9.14
C LYS A 920 -5.37 20.45 8.63
N ILE A 921 -4.12 19.97 8.55
CA ILE A 921 -3.86 18.58 8.12
C ILE A 921 -4.39 17.59 9.17
N ARG A 922 -4.13 17.82 10.46
CA ARG A 922 -4.59 16.92 11.54
C ARG A 922 -6.12 16.85 11.63
N GLN A 923 -6.84 17.94 11.40
CA GLN A 923 -8.30 17.94 11.35
C GLN A 923 -8.83 17.08 10.20
N LYS A 924 -8.19 17.16 9.02
CA LYS A 924 -8.54 16.31 7.88
C LYS A 924 -8.23 14.83 8.12
N VAL A 925 -7.05 14.53 8.68
CA VAL A 925 -6.57 13.15 8.87
C VAL A 925 -7.23 12.45 10.05
N TYR A 926 -7.44 13.14 11.17
CA TYR A 926 -7.90 12.52 12.42
C TYR A 926 -9.31 12.94 12.85
N GLY A 927 -9.90 13.95 12.23
CA GLY A 927 -11.16 14.56 12.69
C GLY A 927 -10.97 15.50 13.89
N GLU A 928 -11.98 16.31 14.17
CA GLU A 928 -11.88 17.39 15.18
C GLU A 928 -11.66 16.92 16.62
N GLY A 929 -12.20 15.75 16.97
CA GLY A 929 -12.15 15.20 18.34
C GLY A 929 -10.81 14.55 18.74
N HIS A 930 -9.83 14.46 17.84
CA HIS A 930 -8.61 13.70 18.09
C HIS A 930 -7.58 14.45 18.94
N MET A 931 -6.84 13.72 19.79
CA MET A 931 -5.84 14.30 20.70
C MET A 931 -4.78 15.16 19.97
N LYS A 932 -4.30 14.73 18.81
CA LYS A 932 -3.33 15.51 18.00
C LYS A 932 -3.91 16.85 17.50
N VAL A 933 -5.21 16.93 17.26
CA VAL A 933 -5.90 18.20 16.93
C VAL A 933 -5.93 19.09 18.16
N ALA A 934 -6.29 18.55 19.32
CA ALA A 934 -6.24 19.27 20.60
C ALA A 934 -4.82 19.79 20.91
N THR A 935 -3.76 19.01 20.66
CA THR A 935 -2.36 19.46 20.78
C THR A 935 -2.07 20.66 19.88
N SER A 936 -2.63 20.68 18.66
CA SER A 936 -2.43 21.78 17.73
C SER A 936 -3.12 23.07 18.21
N TYR A 937 -4.35 22.96 18.73
CA TYR A 937 -5.04 24.08 19.39
C TYR A 937 -4.28 24.57 20.62
N HIS A 938 -3.77 23.66 21.46
CA HIS A 938 -2.97 24.01 22.61
C HIS A 938 -1.71 24.80 22.21
N ASN A 939 -0.98 24.33 21.20
CA ASN A 939 0.20 25.04 20.69
C ASN A 939 -0.16 26.43 20.15
N LEU A 940 -1.25 26.56 19.39
CA LEU A 940 -1.73 27.86 18.93
C LEU A 940 -2.10 28.81 20.07
N ASN A 941 -2.78 28.31 21.12
CA ASN A 941 -3.10 29.10 22.31
C ASN A 941 -1.84 29.61 23.02
N ILE A 942 -0.78 28.79 23.11
CA ILE A 942 0.51 29.22 23.64
C ILE A 942 1.07 30.37 22.79
N ILE A 943 1.05 30.26 21.45
CA ILE A 943 1.53 31.34 20.57
C ILE A 943 0.76 32.65 20.77
N TYR A 944 -0.56 32.59 20.91
CA TYR A 944 -1.38 33.78 21.17
C TYR A 944 -1.02 34.43 22.52
N ARG A 945 -0.82 33.63 23.57
CA ARG A 945 -0.39 34.15 24.87
C ARG A 945 0.99 34.80 24.79
N ASP A 946 1.96 34.13 24.19
CA ASP A 946 3.34 34.60 24.15
C ASP A 946 3.51 35.84 23.26
N SER A 947 2.79 35.91 22.13
CA SER A 947 2.75 37.11 21.28
C SER A 947 2.09 38.31 21.97
N SER A 948 1.02 38.09 22.75
CA SER A 948 0.38 39.14 23.54
C SER A 948 1.32 39.70 24.63
N LEU A 949 2.05 38.82 25.32
CA LEU A 949 3.05 39.22 26.32
C LEU A 949 4.18 40.03 25.69
N GLN A 950 4.68 39.61 24.52
CA GLN A 950 5.72 40.36 23.81
C GLN A 950 5.23 41.76 23.38
N SER A 951 3.99 41.88 22.92
CA SER A 951 3.40 43.18 22.57
C SER A 951 3.28 44.11 23.78
N LYS A 952 2.91 43.57 24.95
CA LYS A 952 2.79 44.32 26.20
C LYS A 952 4.15 44.76 26.75
N VAL A 953 5.16 43.89 26.66
CA VAL A 953 6.55 44.22 27.03
C VAL A 953 7.10 45.31 26.10
N LYS A 954 6.91 45.20 24.78
CA LYS A 954 7.32 46.26 23.83
C LYS A 954 6.61 47.58 24.10
N SER A 955 5.30 47.56 24.36
CA SER A 955 4.54 48.75 24.73
C SER A 955 5.07 49.39 26.01
N ASN A 956 5.36 48.59 27.04
CA ASN A 956 5.90 49.08 28.31
C ASN A 956 7.31 49.67 28.13
N ILE A 957 8.17 49.03 27.33
CA ILE A 957 9.51 49.54 27.01
C ILE A 957 9.42 50.86 26.22
N CYS A 958 8.54 50.95 25.21
CA CYS A 958 8.31 52.20 24.48
C CYS A 958 7.67 53.32 25.33
N SER A 959 7.04 53.00 26.46
CA SER A 959 6.55 54.00 27.42
C SER A 959 7.58 54.39 28.48
N LEU A 960 8.65 53.58 28.63
CA LEU A 960 9.75 53.79 29.58
C LEU A 960 10.95 54.50 28.94
N LEU A 961 11.16 54.29 27.63
CA LEU A 961 12.06 55.07 26.77
C LEU A 961 11.38 56.35 26.32
#